data_AF-A0A943JP77-F1
#
_entry.id   AF-A0A943JP77-F1
#
_cell.length_a   1.000
_cell.length_b   1.000
_cell.length_c   1.000
_cell.angle_alpha   90.00
_cell.angle_beta   90.00
_cell.angle_gamma   90.00
#
_symmetry.space_group_name_H-M   'P 1'
#
loop_
_entity.id
_entity.type
_entity.pdbx_description
1 polymer ?
#
loop_
_entity_poly.entity_id
_entity_poly.type
_entity_poly.pdbx_seq_one_letter_code
_entity_poly.pdbx_strand_id
1 'polypeptide(L)'
;MIREQKKLSIIVPVYNAEQYMEKCLDRLLEQSYKNIEIIIVNDCSKGNCEEIANKYKEKDSRVKYIKHEVNKGLFQARLTGSSIATGEYIAFLDSDDYVSIDYYRTLMNNIQENNSDIAMGNMVLEYDSGERIIYNLFNAKHLNLTGEECLKAYFDQEGLSFDWHTIWNKIYNIEIWKKALKHYKKITTHLLMTEDFAFSTVLFYYAKKLTNVENDCIYYCKHETTSTSVNDLKFGKFNKNITDITTSFNFIENFLKEVNIYDKYKYKFEKWKSLYTKQQRTYVANSSMSKEEKEKAGKLIKEFCPDAEDIKNSEYIYSVTTKWDDRLEKMKLAICDKNIKCVSFDIFDTLISRPFFIPTDLFVLLNKYFREYTNTKSGMDFSKIRVSCEQLAREKYENDKCQEITLDQIYDTINKEYYIDKEVLEKLKEKEIEYEIRFCNRRNVGYELYSLALAMGKKLIFTSDMYLPKDVIQKILDKNGYVDNDKLYLSSEVKLTKARGALYKYVLDDLKLSEKELLHIGDNFQSDVESPKKLNINAWHLPKATGVALDKQEVNNFAKMFTQSMPFWRDNGTSMNFIGIRTMLAMAANKYFDNPFRTFNKYSDFNADPYIIGYYILGMYMFGVTKWLLDETQNRNYENLVFMARDGYLPMETYKIMKKFYKNIPQEEYLYVSRKSLIPITIMNKLDFYKLPECINVTNHSPKDILKYVKDCITVDGKNVEAILKEHNINADEKLETINNFNKFIKVVIDNFYDEEKHLKNLSILRNYFKEMYKNHSANFDIGYSGRPELFLSNLCEEPIDTFFLNINMDEALRHADMGKFKLKTFFGGKPSATGFAYEAMLSALDPSCVGYNISDNNVEPIFEKYDKTYQEEFIIGIMQNAAVEFVKDITDIFGQEIKELYYENYYISLPIMAYINSSKQIDKSIFDAIYFEDNIRLKEPVKMTTEWNKDLGYKNQRTMDELIYGLTTVNWNSNRYLDYNEPDLEHHSKPIRFIYYLLFDRITFKRRMKEIFKNHKGILAVGKRFYAVGRGAKNNIYKGVHKIKGGHKSEK
;
A
#
# COMPACT_ATOMS: atom_id res chain seq x y z
N MET A 1 31.41 -11.92 -8.99
CA MET A 1 32.51 -10.95 -8.74
C MET A 1 32.34 -10.35 -7.35
N ILE A 2 33.16 -10.76 -6.39
CA ILE A 2 33.19 -10.12 -5.06
C ILE A 2 33.86 -8.75 -5.27
N ARG A 3 33.08 -7.67 -5.23
CA ARG A 3 33.61 -6.30 -5.20
C ARG A 3 34.57 -6.19 -4.00
N GLU A 4 35.65 -5.41 -4.16
CA GLU A 4 36.51 -5.06 -3.03
C GLU A 4 35.63 -4.51 -1.90
N GLN A 5 35.59 -5.22 -0.77
CA GLN A 5 34.72 -4.84 0.33
C GLN A 5 35.25 -3.56 0.94
N LYS A 6 34.52 -2.45 0.77
CA LYS A 6 34.88 -1.16 1.37
C LYS A 6 34.76 -1.22 2.89
N LYS A 7 35.65 -0.52 3.61
CA LYS A 7 35.66 -0.58 5.07
C LYS A 7 34.54 0.25 5.68
N LEU A 8 33.83 -0.31 6.67
CA LEU A 8 32.81 0.37 7.47
C LEU A 8 33.31 0.63 8.90
N SER A 9 33.23 1.87 9.38
CA SER A 9 33.51 2.23 10.78
C SER A 9 32.22 2.31 11.58
N ILE A 10 32.09 1.48 12.62
CA ILE A 10 30.93 1.45 13.50
C ILE A 10 31.32 2.11 14.82
N ILE A 11 30.70 3.23 15.14
CA ILE A 11 30.95 3.98 16.38
C ILE A 11 29.95 3.55 17.44
N VAL A 12 30.48 3.10 18.59
CA VAL A 12 29.69 2.62 19.73
C VAL A 12 29.96 3.52 20.95
N PRO A 13 29.15 4.55 21.18
CA PRO A 13 29.26 5.37 22.38
C PRO A 13 28.77 4.58 23.61
N VAL A 14 29.50 4.73 24.73
CA VAL A 14 29.25 3.99 25.97
C VAL A 14 29.28 4.94 27.15
N TYR A 15 28.23 4.92 27.97
CA TYR A 15 28.20 5.59 29.28
C TYR A 15 27.31 4.82 30.27
N ASN A 16 27.92 4.15 31.25
CA ASN A 16 27.27 3.25 32.21
C ASN A 16 26.36 2.19 31.54
N ALA A 17 26.86 1.54 30.48
CA ALA A 17 26.13 0.54 29.69
C ALA A 17 26.64 -0.89 29.93
N GLU A 18 27.26 -1.15 31.08
CA GLU A 18 27.91 -2.42 31.42
C GLU A 18 27.01 -3.64 31.22
N GLN A 19 25.71 -3.47 31.45
CA GLN A 19 24.70 -4.52 31.40
C GLN A 19 24.33 -4.96 29.98
N TYR A 20 24.58 -4.10 28.98
CA TYR A 20 24.07 -4.29 27.62
C TYR A 20 25.17 -4.47 26.58
N MET A 21 26.36 -3.92 26.84
CA MET A 21 27.49 -3.90 25.91
C MET A 21 27.86 -5.27 25.32
N GLU A 22 27.83 -6.35 26.10
CA GLU A 22 28.25 -7.66 25.59
C GLU A 22 27.34 -8.15 24.45
N LYS A 23 26.03 -8.00 24.58
CA LYS A 23 25.06 -8.40 23.52
C LYS A 23 25.30 -7.60 22.24
N CYS A 24 25.53 -6.29 22.37
CA CYS A 24 25.86 -5.40 21.26
C CYS A 24 27.16 -5.84 20.56
N LEU A 25 28.24 -6.00 21.33
CA LEU A 25 29.57 -6.30 20.80
C LEU A 25 29.67 -7.71 20.21
N ASP A 26 29.10 -8.73 20.84
CA ASP A 26 29.09 -10.08 20.28
C ASP A 26 28.37 -10.09 18.92
N ARG A 27 27.22 -9.40 18.81
CA ARG A 27 26.49 -9.31 17.54
C ARG A 27 27.26 -8.54 16.46
N LEU A 28 28.04 -7.52 16.81
CA LEU A 28 28.93 -6.84 15.88
C LEU A 28 30.07 -7.74 15.38
N LEU A 29 30.66 -8.57 16.25
CA LEU A 29 31.71 -9.51 15.85
C LEU A 29 31.18 -10.64 14.95
N GLU A 30 29.93 -11.03 15.14
CA GLU A 30 29.24 -12.08 14.37
C GLU A 30 28.80 -11.64 12.97
N GLN A 31 28.74 -10.33 12.68
CA GLN A 31 28.23 -9.78 11.42
C GLN A 31 28.79 -10.48 10.18
N SER A 32 27.92 -10.74 9.21
CA SER A 32 28.29 -11.35 7.93
C SER A 32 29.26 -10.46 7.12
N TYR A 33 29.17 -9.13 7.25
CA TYR A 33 30.12 -8.18 6.67
C TYR A 33 31.42 -8.15 7.49
N LYS A 34 32.53 -8.59 6.90
CA LYS A 34 33.78 -8.80 7.66
C LYS A 34 34.68 -7.57 7.73
N ASN A 35 34.69 -6.72 6.69
CA ASN A 35 35.53 -5.52 6.64
C ASN A 35 34.92 -4.34 7.45
N ILE A 36 34.81 -4.54 8.76
CA ILE A 36 34.35 -3.56 9.73
C ILE A 36 35.49 -3.18 10.69
N GLU A 37 35.41 -1.97 11.25
CA GLU A 37 36.07 -1.64 12.50
C GLU A 37 35.03 -1.17 13.52
N ILE A 38 35.23 -1.53 14.78
CA ILE A 38 34.32 -1.23 15.88
C ILE A 38 35.04 -0.27 16.82
N ILE A 39 34.52 0.93 16.98
CA ILE A 39 35.16 2.01 17.75
C ILE A 39 34.32 2.29 18.98
N ILE A 40 34.75 1.73 20.11
CA ILE A 40 34.11 1.93 21.41
C ILE A 40 34.62 3.24 22.01
N VAL A 41 33.70 4.17 22.29
CA VAL A 41 34.00 5.45 22.93
C VAL A 41 33.36 5.48 24.32
N ASN A 42 34.16 5.20 25.35
CA ASN A 42 33.74 5.28 26.74
C ASN A 42 33.76 6.73 27.24
N ASP A 43 32.58 7.30 27.46
CA ASP A 43 32.37 8.68 27.90
C ASP A 43 32.47 8.83 29.44
N CYS A 44 33.54 8.28 30.01
CA CYS A 44 33.83 8.30 31.45
C CYS A 44 32.81 7.51 32.30
N SER A 45 32.45 6.29 31.88
CA SER A 45 31.66 5.35 32.70
C SER A 45 32.32 5.07 34.06
N LYS A 46 31.49 4.86 35.09
CA LYS A 46 31.95 4.57 36.46
C LYS A 46 32.08 3.07 36.76
N GLY A 47 31.37 2.21 36.04
CA GLY A 47 31.40 0.76 36.21
C GLY A 47 32.49 0.08 35.36
N ASN A 48 32.27 -1.19 35.01
CA ASN A 48 33.26 -2.04 34.35
C ASN A 48 33.23 -2.01 32.80
N CYS A 49 32.70 -0.93 32.19
CA CYS A 49 32.68 -0.78 30.72
C CYS A 49 34.08 -0.90 30.10
N GLU A 50 35.11 -0.40 30.78
CA GLU A 50 36.51 -0.46 30.32
C GLU A 50 37.05 -1.89 30.30
N GLU A 51 36.74 -2.69 31.32
CA GLU A 51 37.12 -4.11 31.38
C GLU A 51 36.45 -4.90 30.24
N ILE A 52 35.16 -4.67 30.02
CA ILE A 52 34.42 -5.29 28.91
C ILE A 52 35.03 -4.90 27.57
N ALA A 53 35.27 -3.61 27.32
CA ALA A 53 35.86 -3.16 26.06
C ALA A 53 37.26 -3.75 25.79
N ASN A 54 38.10 -3.84 26.82
CA ASN A 54 39.43 -4.45 26.71
C ASN A 54 39.36 -5.95 26.41
N LYS A 55 38.44 -6.69 27.03
CA LYS A 55 38.17 -8.11 26.71
C LYS A 55 37.85 -8.31 25.22
N TYR A 56 37.05 -7.45 24.62
CA TYR A 56 36.72 -7.54 23.19
C TYR A 56 37.86 -7.10 22.27
N LYS A 57 38.64 -6.10 22.68
CA LYS A 57 39.85 -5.67 21.97
C LYS A 57 40.92 -6.76 21.92
N GLU A 58 41.07 -7.54 22.98
CA GLU A 58 41.96 -8.71 23.00
C GLU A 58 41.44 -9.86 22.14
N LYS A 59 40.11 -10.03 22.08
CA LYS A 59 39.43 -11.07 21.28
C LYS A 59 39.47 -10.80 19.77
N ASP A 60 39.39 -9.54 19.34
CA ASP A 60 39.31 -9.17 17.93
C ASP A 60 40.03 -7.85 17.60
N SER A 61 41.01 -7.93 16.69
CA SER A 61 41.83 -6.78 16.25
C SER A 61 41.05 -5.64 15.58
N ARG A 62 39.80 -5.88 15.16
CA ARG A 62 38.91 -4.87 14.57
C ARG A 62 38.34 -3.91 15.61
N VAL A 63 38.43 -4.25 16.90
CA VAL A 63 37.90 -3.45 18.01
C VAL A 63 38.94 -2.44 18.47
N LYS A 64 38.53 -1.17 18.52
CA LYS A 64 39.28 -0.03 19.05
C LYS A 64 38.56 0.52 20.27
N TYR A 65 39.33 1.02 21.24
CA TYR A 65 38.81 1.58 22.47
C TYR A 65 39.41 2.97 22.72
N ILE A 66 38.56 3.93 23.04
CA ILE A 66 38.93 5.27 23.50
C ILE A 66 38.12 5.58 24.76
N LYS A 67 38.78 6.20 25.75
CA LYS A 67 38.14 6.69 26.97
C LYS A 67 38.28 8.20 27.07
N HIS A 68 37.20 8.89 27.40
CA HIS A 68 37.25 10.29 27.81
C HIS A 68 37.62 10.41 29.29
N GLU A 69 38.43 11.41 29.62
CA GLU A 69 38.78 11.73 31.02
C GLU A 69 37.58 12.27 31.81
N VAL A 70 36.70 13.00 31.13
CA VAL A 70 35.47 13.58 31.68
C VAL A 70 34.31 13.25 30.77
N ASN A 71 33.10 13.15 31.32
CA ASN A 71 31.90 12.96 30.52
C ASN A 71 31.66 14.19 29.61
N LYS A 72 31.65 13.98 28.29
CA LYS A 72 31.46 15.01 27.26
C LYS A 72 30.09 14.95 26.58
N GLY A 73 29.29 13.92 26.87
CA GLY A 73 27.97 13.68 26.31
C GLY A 73 28.01 12.89 25.00
N LEU A 74 26.85 12.34 24.65
CA LEU A 74 26.66 11.43 23.51
C LEU A 74 27.09 12.05 22.16
N PHE A 75 26.75 13.31 21.91
CA PHE A 75 27.15 14.03 20.71
C PHE A 75 28.68 14.06 20.54
N GLN A 76 29.42 14.41 21.60
CA GLN A 76 30.88 14.49 21.57
C GLN A 76 31.53 13.10 21.49
N ALA A 77 30.96 12.08 22.15
CA ALA A 77 31.43 10.70 22.04
C ALA A 77 31.38 10.20 20.58
N ARG A 78 30.28 10.47 19.87
CA ARG A 78 30.14 10.15 18.44
C ARG A 78 31.15 10.92 17.58
N LEU A 79 31.38 12.21 17.85
CA LEU A 79 32.43 12.98 17.16
C LEU A 79 33.83 12.43 17.40
N THR A 80 34.19 12.11 18.65
CA THR A 80 35.48 11.49 18.99
C THR A 80 35.67 10.19 18.23
N GLY A 81 34.68 9.30 18.24
CA GLY A 81 34.74 8.04 17.50
C GLY A 81 34.91 8.27 16.00
N SER A 82 34.14 9.20 15.43
CA SER A 82 34.25 9.53 14.00
C SER A 82 35.60 10.12 13.60
N SER A 83 36.30 10.79 14.52
CA SER A 83 37.60 11.43 14.22
C SER A 83 38.74 10.44 14.00
N ILE A 84 38.61 9.22 14.52
CA ILE A 84 39.58 8.13 14.34
C ILE A 84 39.07 7.01 13.43
N ALA A 85 37.89 7.20 12.84
CA ALA A 85 37.32 6.31 11.84
C ALA A 85 38.17 6.35 10.56
N THR A 86 38.39 5.19 9.97
CA THR A 86 39.20 4.96 8.77
C THR A 86 38.41 4.33 7.63
N GLY A 87 37.12 4.05 7.85
CA GLY A 87 36.22 3.51 6.86
C GLY A 87 35.82 4.53 5.80
N GLU A 88 35.50 4.03 4.62
CA GLU A 88 34.85 4.81 3.55
C GLU A 88 33.37 5.09 3.88
N TYR A 89 32.82 4.35 4.83
CA TYR A 89 31.48 4.53 5.37
C TYR A 89 31.54 4.56 6.89
N ILE A 90 30.56 5.22 7.50
CA ILE A 90 30.41 5.33 8.94
C ILE A 90 28.99 4.97 9.37
N ALA A 91 28.88 4.28 10.51
CA ALA A 91 27.63 3.95 11.17
C ALA A 91 27.72 4.22 12.67
N PHE A 92 26.57 4.35 13.32
CA PHE A 92 26.45 4.53 14.76
C PHE A 92 25.57 3.42 15.31
N LEU A 93 25.94 2.87 16.47
CA LEU A 93 25.13 1.89 17.17
C LEU A 93 25.21 2.20 18.66
N ASP A 94 24.07 2.46 19.29
CA ASP A 94 24.02 2.70 20.73
C ASP A 94 24.29 1.37 21.49
N SER A 95 24.93 1.46 22.65
CA SER A 95 25.53 0.29 23.33
C SER A 95 24.52 -0.62 24.03
N ASP A 96 23.27 -0.19 24.13
CA ASP A 96 22.10 -0.94 24.59
C ASP A 96 21.31 -1.63 23.45
N ASP A 97 21.61 -1.29 22.20
CA ASP A 97 20.99 -1.85 21.01
C ASP A 97 21.87 -2.92 20.33
N TYR A 98 21.26 -3.66 19.40
CA TYR A 98 21.96 -4.64 18.57
C TYR A 98 21.27 -4.81 17.21
N VAL A 99 21.91 -5.50 16.26
CA VAL A 99 21.42 -5.62 14.88
C VAL A 99 21.22 -7.08 14.45
N SER A 100 20.42 -7.31 13.41
CA SER A 100 20.34 -8.61 12.72
C SER A 100 21.72 -9.08 12.21
N ILE A 101 21.91 -10.40 12.04
CA ILE A 101 23.23 -10.98 11.70
C ILE A 101 23.83 -10.46 10.38
N ASP A 102 22.98 -9.96 9.50
CA ASP A 102 23.30 -9.59 8.14
C ASP A 102 23.14 -8.09 7.84
N TYR A 103 22.77 -7.31 8.86
CA TYR A 103 22.38 -5.90 8.77
C TYR A 103 23.37 -5.03 8.01
N TYR A 104 24.64 -5.05 8.40
CA TYR A 104 25.63 -4.20 7.75
C TYR A 104 26.00 -4.68 6.35
N ARG A 105 25.88 -5.97 6.03
CA ARG A 105 26.15 -6.45 4.67
C ARG A 105 25.07 -5.97 3.70
N THR A 106 23.80 -6.06 4.08
CA THR A 106 22.70 -5.62 3.22
C THR A 106 22.70 -4.11 3.04
N LEU A 107 22.95 -3.34 4.09
CA LEU A 107 23.15 -1.89 3.98
C LEU A 107 24.36 -1.52 3.11
N MET A 108 25.52 -2.17 3.31
CA MET A 108 26.73 -1.91 2.53
C MET A 108 26.57 -2.28 1.06
N ASN A 109 25.87 -3.38 0.75
CA ASN A 109 25.56 -3.72 -0.63
C ASN A 109 24.63 -2.67 -1.25
N ASN A 110 23.55 -2.30 -0.55
CA ASN A 110 22.57 -1.33 -1.03
C ASN A 110 23.21 0.04 -1.32
N ILE A 111 24.02 0.59 -0.40
CA ILE A 111 24.67 1.90 -0.57
C ILE A 111 25.67 1.88 -1.74
N GLN A 112 26.39 0.77 -1.95
CA GLN A 112 27.40 0.66 -3.01
C GLN A 112 26.79 0.36 -4.38
N GLU A 113 25.75 -0.46 -4.45
CA GLU A 113 25.05 -0.76 -5.69
C GLU A 113 24.32 0.46 -6.23
N ASN A 114 23.73 1.25 -5.33
CA ASN A 114 23.00 2.45 -5.70
C ASN A 114 23.90 3.69 -5.78
N ASN A 115 25.14 3.63 -5.32
CA ASN A 115 26.00 4.81 -5.10
C ASN A 115 25.26 5.88 -4.27
N SER A 116 24.63 5.42 -3.18
CA SER A 116 23.88 6.28 -2.26
C SER A 116 24.82 6.97 -1.27
N ASP A 117 24.40 8.12 -0.75
CA ASP A 117 25.10 8.79 0.35
C ASP A 117 24.62 8.28 1.71
N ILE A 118 23.36 7.83 1.77
CA ILE A 118 22.71 7.28 2.96
C ILE A 118 22.01 5.99 2.57
N ALA A 119 22.23 4.92 3.34
CA ALA A 119 21.37 3.74 3.31
C ALA A 119 20.75 3.53 4.69
N MET A 120 19.44 3.29 4.70
CA MET A 120 18.62 3.26 5.91
C MET A 120 18.03 1.87 6.14
N GLY A 121 18.15 1.37 7.36
CA GLY A 121 17.62 0.07 7.77
C GLY A 121 16.36 0.20 8.63
N ASN A 122 15.63 -0.91 8.71
CA ASN A 122 14.41 -0.99 9.51
C ASN A 122 14.72 -1.05 11.01
N MET A 123 13.70 -0.71 11.81
CA MET A 123 13.78 -0.74 13.27
C MET A 123 12.73 -1.71 13.82
N VAL A 124 13.15 -2.54 14.76
CA VAL A 124 12.28 -3.37 15.61
C VAL A 124 12.42 -2.88 17.04
N LEU A 125 11.31 -2.58 17.70
CA LEU A 125 11.30 -2.29 19.12
C LEU A 125 11.35 -3.59 19.90
N GLU A 126 12.30 -3.71 20.82
CA GLU A 126 12.39 -4.82 21.78
C GLU A 126 12.16 -4.28 23.19
N TYR A 127 11.17 -4.82 23.90
CA TYR A 127 10.92 -4.47 25.29
C TYR A 127 11.63 -5.43 26.23
N ASP A 128 11.87 -5.02 27.49
CA ASP A 128 12.44 -5.87 28.54
C ASP A 128 11.65 -7.18 28.77
N SER A 129 10.37 -7.21 28.40
CA SER A 129 9.52 -8.41 28.41
C SER A 129 9.90 -9.47 27.35
N GLY A 130 10.78 -9.12 26.40
CA GLY A 130 11.09 -9.89 25.20
C GLY A 130 10.08 -9.69 24.06
N GLU A 131 9.06 -8.85 24.24
CA GLU A 131 8.13 -8.50 23.16
C GLU A 131 8.85 -7.68 22.08
N ARG A 132 8.62 -8.06 20.82
CA ARG A 132 9.17 -7.36 19.65
C ARG A 132 8.06 -6.89 18.73
N ILE A 133 8.07 -5.60 18.38
CA ILE A 133 7.08 -4.99 17.47
C ILE A 133 7.73 -4.05 16.45
N ILE A 134 7.01 -3.80 15.37
CA ILE A 134 7.31 -2.75 14.39
C ILE A 134 6.20 -1.70 14.35
N TYR A 135 6.51 -0.51 13.87
CA TYR A 135 5.51 0.48 13.44
C TYR A 135 5.25 0.31 11.94
N ASN A 136 4.04 -0.09 11.55
CA ASN A 136 3.73 -0.41 10.15
C ASN A 136 3.98 0.78 9.21
N LEU A 137 3.57 1.98 9.62
CA LEU A 137 3.72 3.20 8.81
C LEU A 137 5.16 3.71 8.72
N PHE A 138 6.09 3.22 9.54
CA PHE A 138 7.52 3.47 9.33
C PHE A 138 8.03 2.66 8.13
N ASN A 139 7.63 1.39 8.08
CA ASN A 139 8.08 0.44 7.06
C ASN A 139 7.34 0.58 5.72
N ALA A 140 6.26 1.37 5.67
CA ALA A 140 5.52 1.66 4.43
C ALA A 140 6.29 2.54 3.43
N LYS A 141 7.43 3.13 3.85
CA LYS A 141 8.27 3.99 3.01
C LYS A 141 9.12 3.13 2.07
N HIS A 142 8.94 3.32 0.76
CA HIS A 142 9.91 2.86 -0.24
C HIS A 142 10.80 4.04 -0.65
N LEU A 143 12.06 4.03 -0.22
CA LEU A 143 12.97 5.16 -0.37
C LEU A 143 13.99 4.88 -1.48
N ASN A 144 13.91 5.67 -2.54
CA ASN A 144 14.96 5.81 -3.56
C ASN A 144 14.96 7.27 -4.02
N LEU A 145 15.38 8.16 -3.12
CA LEU A 145 15.30 9.60 -3.29
C LEU A 145 16.58 10.14 -3.90
N THR A 146 16.46 11.16 -4.75
CA THR A 146 17.61 11.77 -5.44
C THR A 146 17.63 13.29 -5.35
N GLY A 147 18.83 13.87 -5.39
CA GLY A 147 19.02 15.33 -5.46
C GLY A 147 18.42 16.09 -4.28
N GLU A 148 17.54 17.05 -4.56
CA GLU A 148 16.86 17.84 -3.53
C GLU A 148 15.75 17.07 -2.80
N GLU A 149 15.28 15.94 -3.36
CA GLU A 149 14.20 15.14 -2.77
C GLU A 149 14.59 14.58 -1.41
N CYS A 150 15.87 14.27 -1.20
CA CYS A 150 16.38 13.79 0.09
C CYS A 150 16.08 14.78 1.21
N LEU A 151 16.45 16.05 1.02
CA LEU A 151 16.24 17.10 2.02
C LEU A 151 14.76 17.51 2.09
N LYS A 152 14.08 17.56 0.94
CA LYS A 152 12.65 17.88 0.87
C LYS A 152 11.84 16.89 1.70
N ALA A 153 12.00 15.59 1.47
CA ALA A 153 11.29 14.54 2.22
C ALA A 153 11.60 14.59 3.73
N TYR A 154 12.84 14.90 4.11
CA TYR A 154 13.24 15.05 5.52
C TYR A 154 12.51 16.18 6.25
N PHE A 155 12.24 17.31 5.57
CA PHE A 155 11.48 18.42 6.16
C PHE A 155 9.97 18.28 5.98
N ASP A 156 9.50 17.65 4.91
CA ASP A 156 8.07 17.47 4.64
C ASP A 156 7.36 16.70 5.73
N GLN A 157 8.05 15.77 6.38
CA GLN A 157 7.53 15.00 7.51
C GLN A 157 7.35 15.80 8.82
N GLU A 158 7.82 17.05 8.89
CA GLU A 158 7.54 17.99 10.00
C GLU A 158 7.91 17.45 11.41
N GLY A 159 8.82 16.47 11.49
CA GLY A 159 9.21 15.80 12.73
C GLY A 159 8.32 14.66 13.17
N LEU A 160 7.23 14.36 12.45
CA LEU A 160 6.22 13.37 12.81
C LEU A 160 6.75 11.94 12.85
N SER A 161 7.84 11.62 12.14
CA SER A 161 8.43 10.28 12.12
C SER A 161 9.89 10.34 12.56
N PHE A 162 10.17 9.88 13.78
CA PHE A 162 11.51 10.02 14.35
C PHE A 162 12.59 9.19 13.64
N ASP A 163 12.18 8.11 12.99
CA ASP A 163 13.01 7.26 12.15
C ASP A 163 13.77 8.04 11.05
N TRP A 164 13.28 9.20 10.61
CA TRP A 164 14.04 10.07 9.70
C TRP A 164 15.27 10.69 10.34
N HIS A 165 15.20 11.09 11.62
CA HIS A 165 16.25 11.87 12.26
C HIS A 165 17.13 11.08 13.22
N THR A 166 16.76 9.85 13.61
CA THR A 166 17.70 8.95 14.31
C THR A 166 18.91 8.67 13.43
N ILE A 167 20.09 8.55 14.03
CA ILE A 167 21.32 8.35 13.25
C ILE A 167 21.78 6.89 13.19
N TRP A 168 21.34 6.06 14.13
CA TRP A 168 21.84 4.70 14.37
C TRP A 168 21.26 3.64 13.43
N ASN A 169 20.13 3.89 12.78
CA ASN A 169 19.55 2.96 11.80
C ASN A 169 20.08 3.17 10.38
N LYS A 170 21.22 3.85 10.21
CA LYS A 170 21.74 4.29 8.91
C LYS A 170 23.24 4.04 8.80
N ILE A 171 23.69 3.87 7.56
CA ILE A 171 25.09 4.04 7.18
C ILE A 171 25.23 5.26 6.29
N TYR A 172 26.35 5.95 6.42
CA TYR A 172 26.64 7.19 5.71
C TYR A 172 27.94 7.06 4.92
N ASN A 173 27.95 7.60 3.70
CA ASN A 173 29.17 7.85 2.97
C ASN A 173 30.05 8.84 3.77
N ILE A 174 31.32 8.51 4.01
CA ILE A 174 32.20 9.33 4.84
C ILE A 174 32.36 10.76 4.30
N GLU A 175 32.19 10.98 2.99
CA GLU A 175 32.34 12.29 2.37
C GLU A 175 31.25 13.28 2.80
N ILE A 176 30.00 12.82 2.99
CA ILE A 176 28.94 13.70 3.54
C ILE A 176 29.18 13.99 5.02
N TRP A 177 29.72 13.02 5.78
CA TRP A 177 30.12 13.22 7.17
C TRP A 177 31.23 14.27 7.31
N LYS A 178 32.28 14.19 6.49
CA LYS A 178 33.39 15.17 6.47
C LYS A 178 32.89 16.58 6.16
N LYS A 179 31.95 16.73 5.22
CA LYS A 179 31.30 18.02 4.91
C LYS A 179 30.50 18.55 6.08
N ALA A 180 29.82 17.67 6.82
CA ALA A 180 29.02 18.03 7.98
C ALA A 180 29.87 18.38 9.22
N LEU A 181 31.05 17.76 9.37
CA LEU A 181 31.94 17.92 10.52
C LEU A 181 32.35 19.39 10.78
N LYS A 182 32.51 20.21 9.75
CA LYS A 182 32.82 21.65 9.90
C LYS A 182 31.74 22.43 10.64
N HIS A 183 30.50 21.94 10.59
CA HIS A 183 29.36 22.53 11.28
C HIS A 183 29.24 21.97 12.69
N TYR A 184 29.39 20.66 12.87
CA TYR A 184 29.27 20.01 14.20
C TYR A 184 30.29 20.52 15.21
N LYS A 185 31.49 20.91 14.77
CA LYS A 185 32.51 21.52 15.63
C LYS A 185 32.07 22.83 16.30
N LYS A 186 30.99 23.47 15.82
CA LYS A 186 30.39 24.67 16.44
C LYS A 186 29.62 24.34 17.72
N ILE A 187 29.19 23.08 17.90
CA ILE A 187 28.57 22.62 19.15
C ILE A 187 29.69 22.18 20.10
N THR A 188 29.95 23.00 21.10
CA THR A 188 30.91 22.70 22.19
C THR A 188 30.22 22.36 23.50
N THR A 189 28.89 22.40 23.53
CA THR A 189 28.09 22.10 24.72
C THR A 189 27.97 20.59 24.93
N HIS A 190 27.75 20.22 26.19
CA HIS A 190 27.35 18.87 26.56
C HIS A 190 25.93 18.63 26.07
N LEU A 191 25.75 17.88 24.97
CA LEU A 191 24.45 17.66 24.34
C LEU A 191 24.07 16.18 24.44
N LEU A 192 22.94 15.89 25.11
CA LEU A 192 22.43 14.53 25.34
C LEU A 192 21.11 14.23 24.65
N MET A 193 20.30 15.26 24.38
CA MET A 193 18.95 15.13 23.84
C MET A 193 18.88 15.85 22.50
N THR A 194 18.19 15.26 21.53
CA THR A 194 18.01 15.81 20.16
C THR A 194 19.29 16.05 19.37
N GLU A 195 20.39 15.44 19.79
CA GLU A 195 21.64 15.44 19.06
C GLU A 195 21.51 14.76 17.69
N ASP A 196 20.64 13.75 17.61
CA ASP A 196 20.24 13.05 16.38
C ASP A 196 19.66 14.02 15.34
N PHE A 197 18.76 14.92 15.77
CA PHE A 197 18.19 15.95 14.91
C PHE A 197 19.26 16.93 14.41
N ALA A 198 20.22 17.29 15.26
CA ALA A 198 21.35 18.14 14.88
C ALA A 198 22.26 17.45 13.84
N PHE A 199 22.55 16.16 14.01
CA PHE A 199 23.31 15.38 13.03
C PHE A 199 22.55 15.22 11.71
N SER A 200 21.36 14.61 11.77
CA SER A 200 20.60 14.22 10.60
C SER A 200 20.26 15.40 9.71
N THR A 201 19.83 16.54 10.25
CA THR A 201 19.48 17.70 9.40
C THR A 201 20.64 18.16 8.52
N VAL A 202 21.87 18.16 9.05
CA VAL A 202 23.07 18.54 8.28
C VAL A 202 23.47 17.45 7.29
N LEU A 203 23.32 16.16 7.65
CA LEU A 203 23.62 15.03 6.75
C LEU A 203 22.65 14.99 5.57
N PHE A 204 21.35 15.15 5.82
CA PHE A 204 20.32 15.20 4.79
C PHE A 204 20.48 16.40 3.85
N TYR A 205 21.04 17.53 4.33
CA TYR A 205 21.37 18.64 3.45
C TYR A 205 22.46 18.29 2.43
N TYR A 206 23.47 17.51 2.82
CA TYR A 206 24.55 17.11 1.93
C TYR A 206 24.24 15.87 1.10
N ALA A 207 23.30 15.03 1.54
CA ALA A 207 22.87 13.85 0.82
C ALA A 207 22.25 14.22 -0.54
N LYS A 208 22.64 13.49 -1.57
CA LYS A 208 22.09 13.54 -2.93
C LYS A 208 21.45 12.23 -3.35
N LYS A 209 21.66 11.16 -2.60
CA LYS A 209 20.94 9.92 -2.81
C LYS A 209 20.71 9.15 -1.50
N LEU A 210 19.48 8.74 -1.27
CA LEU A 210 19.06 7.97 -0.11
C LEU A 210 18.28 6.73 -0.55
N THR A 211 18.64 5.59 0.02
CA THR A 211 17.98 4.31 -0.22
C THR A 211 17.66 3.58 1.09
N ASN A 212 16.73 2.63 1.08
CA ASN A 212 16.42 1.77 2.24
C ASN A 212 16.60 0.28 1.95
N VAL A 213 16.68 -0.52 3.04
CA VAL A 213 16.67 -1.99 3.03
C VAL A 213 15.50 -2.51 3.88
N GLU A 214 14.90 -3.64 3.47
CA GLU A 214 13.63 -4.10 4.06
C GLU A 214 13.76 -5.29 5.03
N ASN A 215 14.67 -6.23 4.76
CA ASN A 215 14.67 -7.53 5.46
C ASN A 215 15.50 -7.56 6.75
N ASP A 216 16.39 -6.58 6.94
CA ASP A 216 17.27 -6.49 8.10
C ASP A 216 16.94 -5.27 8.94
N CYS A 217 17.11 -5.43 10.25
CA CYS A 217 16.79 -4.41 11.22
C CYS A 217 17.86 -4.23 12.29
N ILE A 218 17.79 -3.06 12.91
CA ILE A 218 18.28 -2.83 14.26
C ILE A 218 17.16 -3.13 15.26
N TYR A 219 17.53 -3.78 16.36
CA TYR A 219 16.69 -4.01 17.52
C TYR A 219 16.94 -2.88 18.52
N TYR A 220 16.00 -1.95 18.59
CA TYR A 220 15.99 -0.83 19.53
C TYR A 220 15.41 -1.28 20.87
N CYS A 221 16.26 -1.42 21.87
CA CYS A 221 15.93 -1.95 23.20
C CYS A 221 15.31 -0.86 24.08
N LYS A 222 14.01 -1.00 24.36
CA LYS A 222 13.27 -0.12 25.27
C LYS A 222 13.35 -0.62 26.72
N HIS A 223 14.21 0.03 27.49
CA HIS A 223 14.36 -0.19 28.91
C HIS A 223 13.39 0.66 29.76
N GLU A 224 13.02 0.19 30.95
CA GLU A 224 12.15 0.93 31.88
C GLU A 224 12.70 2.31 32.30
N THR A 225 14.03 2.43 32.40
CA THR A 225 14.73 3.68 32.78
C THR A 225 15.62 4.17 31.64
N THR A 226 15.15 5.12 30.84
CA THR A 226 15.90 5.74 29.72
C THR A 226 15.97 7.26 29.84
N SER A 227 16.86 7.90 29.07
CA SER A 227 16.96 9.36 28.99
C SER A 227 15.63 10.04 28.61
N THR A 228 14.79 9.35 27.83
CA THR A 228 13.46 9.76 27.39
C THR A 228 12.31 9.33 28.32
N SER A 229 12.58 8.61 29.41
CA SER A 229 11.53 8.17 30.34
C SER A 229 10.85 9.37 31.02
N VAL A 230 9.52 9.33 31.05
CA VAL A 230 8.65 10.33 31.72
C VAL A 230 8.43 9.97 33.19
N ASN A 231 8.57 8.69 33.56
CA ASN A 231 8.28 8.17 34.89
C ASN A 231 9.25 8.71 35.97
N ASP A 232 10.47 9.09 35.56
CA ASP A 232 11.54 9.65 36.41
C ASP A 232 11.82 11.13 36.13
N LEU A 233 10.96 11.82 35.36
CA LEU A 233 11.19 13.19 34.92
C LEU A 233 11.01 14.22 36.06
N LYS A 234 12.11 14.55 36.74
CA LYS A 234 12.21 15.67 37.70
C LYS A 234 12.62 16.98 37.00
N PHE A 235 12.38 18.13 37.65
CA PHE A 235 12.65 19.45 37.05
C PHE A 235 14.09 19.61 36.55
N GLY A 236 15.10 19.11 37.28
CA GLY A 236 16.50 19.17 36.84
C GLY A 236 16.75 18.44 35.51
N LYS A 237 16.22 17.23 35.35
CA LYS A 237 16.29 16.44 34.10
C LYS A 237 15.55 17.15 32.97
N PHE A 238 14.35 17.65 33.25
CA PHE A 238 13.57 18.42 32.29
C PHE A 238 14.29 19.70 31.82
N ASN A 239 14.85 20.49 32.75
CA ASN A 239 15.57 21.72 32.45
C ASN A 239 16.78 21.44 31.54
N LYS A 240 17.49 20.33 31.80
CA LYS A 240 18.57 19.86 30.93
C LYS A 240 18.04 19.48 29.53
N ASN A 241 16.98 18.68 29.45
CA ASN A 241 16.38 18.26 28.18
C ASN A 241 15.91 19.46 27.32
N ILE A 242 15.18 20.42 27.90
CA ILE A 242 14.69 21.58 27.13
C ILE A 242 15.83 22.52 26.71
N THR A 243 16.91 22.61 27.51
CA THR A 243 18.12 23.36 27.13
C THR A 243 18.82 22.70 25.94
N ASP A 244 18.93 21.38 25.92
CA ASP A 244 19.53 20.61 24.84
C ASP A 244 18.71 20.69 23.55
N ILE A 245 17.39 20.59 23.68
CA ILE A 245 16.44 20.83 22.58
C ILE A 245 16.65 22.24 22.01
N THR A 246 16.64 23.26 22.86
CA THR A 246 16.84 24.65 22.43
C THR A 246 18.19 24.84 21.73
N THR A 247 19.26 24.23 22.26
CA THR A 247 20.61 24.26 21.66
C THR A 247 20.59 23.64 20.26
N SER A 248 20.00 22.46 20.09
CA SER A 248 19.94 21.74 18.82
C SER A 248 19.14 22.49 17.77
N PHE A 249 17.97 23.01 18.13
CA PHE A 249 17.15 23.81 17.21
C PHE A 249 17.81 25.15 16.83
N ASN A 250 18.44 25.85 17.78
CA ASN A 250 19.19 27.07 17.48
C ASN A 250 20.39 26.80 16.56
N PHE A 251 21.08 25.68 16.77
CA PHE A 251 22.16 25.25 15.88
C PHE A 251 21.65 25.03 14.46
N ILE A 252 20.54 24.30 14.30
CA ILE A 252 19.95 24.03 12.99
C ILE A 252 19.43 25.32 12.34
N GLU A 253 18.73 26.18 13.07
CA GLU A 253 18.27 27.47 12.53
C GLU A 253 19.45 28.30 11.98
N ASN A 254 20.54 28.40 12.73
CA ASN A 254 21.75 29.11 12.31
C ASN A 254 22.40 28.44 11.10
N PHE A 255 22.48 27.11 11.07
CA PHE A 255 22.99 26.36 9.92
C PHE A 255 22.15 26.59 8.66
N LEU A 256 20.81 26.53 8.77
CA LEU A 256 19.91 26.75 7.63
C LEU A 256 20.02 28.18 7.09
N LYS A 257 20.24 29.18 7.96
CA LYS A 257 20.52 30.57 7.56
C LYS A 257 21.88 30.69 6.87
N GLU A 258 22.92 30.06 7.42
CA GLU A 258 24.28 30.05 6.84
C GLU A 258 24.31 29.47 5.42
N VAL A 259 23.50 28.44 5.15
CA VAL A 259 23.41 27.82 3.81
C VAL A 259 22.29 28.40 2.94
N ASN A 260 21.64 29.49 3.36
CA ASN A 260 20.60 30.22 2.63
C ASN A 260 19.37 29.39 2.24
N ILE A 261 18.93 28.47 3.09
CA ILE A 261 17.70 27.68 2.87
C ILE A 261 16.67 27.80 3.99
N TYR A 262 16.95 28.60 5.03
CA TYR A 262 16.02 28.80 6.14
C TYR A 262 14.65 29.26 5.65
N ASP A 263 14.57 30.27 4.78
CA ASP A 263 13.27 30.78 4.29
C ASP A 263 12.48 29.72 3.51
N LYS A 264 13.16 28.82 2.77
CA LYS A 264 12.53 27.70 2.04
C LYS A 264 11.84 26.71 2.99
N TYR A 265 12.45 26.43 4.15
CA TYR A 265 11.97 25.41 5.09
C TYR A 265 11.41 25.97 6.40
N LYS A 266 11.36 27.30 6.56
CA LYS A 266 10.98 27.99 7.80
C LYS A 266 9.67 27.47 8.36
N TYR A 267 8.64 27.39 7.52
CA TYR A 267 7.32 26.91 7.93
C TYR A 267 7.35 25.47 8.48
N LYS A 268 8.02 24.55 7.77
CA LYS A 268 8.18 23.15 8.20
C LYS A 268 9.04 23.01 9.47
N PHE A 269 10.08 23.84 9.59
CA PHE A 269 10.94 23.90 10.76
C PHE A 269 10.20 24.40 12.02
N GLU A 270 9.39 25.47 11.91
CA GLU A 270 8.57 25.96 13.03
C GLU A 270 7.47 24.97 13.43
N LYS A 271 6.90 24.22 12.46
CA LYS A 271 6.03 23.08 12.79
C LYS A 271 6.78 22.01 13.58
N TRP A 272 7.99 21.64 13.18
CA TRP A 272 8.81 20.69 13.94
C TRP A 272 9.09 21.19 15.37
N LYS A 273 9.39 22.48 15.55
CA LYS A 273 9.50 23.09 16.89
C LYS A 273 8.20 22.97 17.68
N SER A 274 7.06 23.28 17.05
CA SER A 274 5.73 23.14 17.66
C SER A 274 5.43 21.71 18.12
N LEU A 275 5.89 20.69 17.36
CA LEU A 275 5.78 19.29 17.72
C LEU A 275 6.52 18.97 19.03
N TYR A 276 7.78 19.40 19.13
CA TYR A 276 8.57 19.21 20.34
C TYR A 276 7.98 19.98 21.51
N THR A 277 7.46 21.19 21.30
CA THR A 277 6.75 21.95 22.33
C THR A 277 5.54 21.17 22.86
N LYS A 278 4.74 20.58 21.98
CA LYS A 278 3.59 19.73 22.36
C LYS A 278 4.05 18.50 23.14
N GLN A 279 5.09 17.81 22.67
CA GLN A 279 5.66 16.65 23.36
C GLN A 279 6.12 17.00 24.78
N GLN A 280 6.88 18.09 24.94
CA GLN A 280 7.37 18.53 26.25
C GLN A 280 6.22 18.98 27.18
N ARG A 281 5.16 19.62 26.65
CA ARG A 281 3.95 19.93 27.44
C ARG A 281 3.31 18.65 27.98
N THR A 282 3.18 17.61 27.14
CA THR A 282 2.64 16.31 27.56
C THR A 282 3.51 15.64 28.62
N TYR A 283 4.84 15.67 28.46
CA TYR A 283 5.76 15.10 29.45
C TYR A 283 5.69 15.81 30.80
N VAL A 284 5.66 17.15 30.81
CA VAL A 284 5.50 17.94 32.04
C VAL A 284 4.14 17.66 32.69
N ALA A 285 3.06 17.58 31.90
CA ALA A 285 1.72 17.28 32.39
C ALA A 285 1.67 15.93 33.12
N ASN A 286 2.27 14.89 32.52
CA ASN A 286 2.28 13.51 33.03
C ASN A 286 3.37 13.22 34.07
N SER A 287 4.31 14.14 34.29
CA SER A 287 5.39 13.98 35.28
C SER A 287 4.91 14.06 36.72
N SER A 288 5.75 13.55 37.63
CA SER A 288 5.57 13.64 39.09
C SER A 288 6.04 14.97 39.70
N MET A 289 6.32 16.01 38.88
CA MET A 289 6.77 17.32 39.36
C MET A 289 5.70 18.03 40.20
N SER A 290 6.13 18.87 41.14
CA SER A 290 5.25 19.77 41.90
C SER A 290 4.61 20.83 40.99
N LYS A 291 3.53 21.48 41.46
CA LYS A 291 2.85 22.53 40.70
C LYS A 291 3.79 23.68 40.34
N GLU A 292 4.64 24.11 41.27
CA GLU A 292 5.61 25.19 41.04
C GLU A 292 6.67 24.79 39.99
N GLU A 293 7.16 23.55 40.03
CA GLU A 293 8.07 23.03 39.01
C GLU A 293 7.43 22.95 37.63
N LYS A 294 6.15 22.52 37.55
CA LYS A 294 5.39 22.51 36.29
C LYS A 294 5.19 23.92 35.72
N GLU A 295 4.96 24.93 36.57
CA GLU A 295 4.88 26.33 36.15
C GLU A 295 6.22 26.85 35.62
N LYS A 296 7.34 26.53 36.29
CA LYS A 296 8.69 26.85 35.80
C LYS A 296 8.97 26.18 34.46
N ALA A 297 8.64 24.89 34.34
CA ALA A 297 8.79 24.13 33.10
C ALA A 297 7.95 24.74 31.96
N GLY A 298 6.70 25.15 32.25
CA GLY A 298 5.83 25.82 31.29
C GLY A 298 6.41 27.14 30.74
N LYS A 299 7.15 27.91 31.55
CA LYS A 299 7.85 29.12 31.09
C LYS A 299 8.97 28.78 30.11
N LEU A 300 9.81 27.80 30.44
CA LEU A 300 10.90 27.35 29.55
C LEU A 300 10.37 26.81 28.21
N ILE A 301 9.26 26.07 28.23
CA ILE A 301 8.59 25.60 27.01
C ILE A 301 8.11 26.77 26.15
N LYS A 302 7.56 27.82 26.77
CA LYS A 302 7.10 29.03 26.06
C LYS A 302 8.27 29.84 25.50
N GLU A 303 9.41 29.87 26.18
CA GLU A 303 10.63 30.51 25.68
C GLU A 303 11.20 29.77 24.46
N PHE A 304 11.15 28.44 24.44
CA PHE A 304 11.60 27.63 23.31
C PHE A 304 10.77 27.87 22.02
N CYS A 305 9.45 27.94 22.15
CA CYS A 305 8.55 28.20 21.02
C CYS A 305 7.34 29.03 21.50
N PRO A 306 7.42 30.38 21.40
CA PRO A 306 6.34 31.27 21.84
C PRO A 306 5.05 31.06 21.06
N ASP A 307 5.16 30.90 19.74
CA ASP A 307 4.06 30.82 18.78
C ASP A 307 3.76 29.36 18.36
N ALA A 308 3.82 28.43 19.32
CA ALA A 308 3.62 27.02 19.03
C ALA A 308 2.19 26.70 18.55
N GLU A 309 2.08 26.14 17.36
CA GLU A 309 0.83 25.67 16.77
C GLU A 309 0.41 24.30 17.34
N ASP A 310 -0.90 24.00 17.31
CA ASP A 310 -1.35 22.65 17.65
C ASP A 310 -1.31 21.73 16.43
N ILE A 311 -0.43 20.73 16.49
CA ILE A 311 -0.29 19.73 15.43
C ILE A 311 -1.31 18.62 15.65
N LYS A 312 -2.29 18.54 14.75
CA LYS A 312 -3.30 17.48 14.75
C LYS A 312 -2.65 16.14 14.41
N ASN A 313 -3.09 15.08 15.10
CA ASN A 313 -2.69 13.70 14.81
C ASN A 313 -1.16 13.47 14.80
N SER A 314 -0.43 14.09 15.73
CA SER A 314 1.03 13.96 15.82
C SER A 314 1.52 12.52 16.05
N GLU A 315 0.73 11.72 16.77
CA GLU A 315 1.06 10.33 17.09
C GLU A 315 0.60 9.32 16.03
N TYR A 316 -0.01 9.79 14.94
CA TYR A 316 -0.69 8.94 13.98
C TYR A 316 0.24 7.93 13.30
N ILE A 317 1.49 8.31 13.02
CA ILE A 317 2.46 7.42 12.37
C ILE A 317 2.83 6.22 13.28
N TYR A 318 2.61 6.34 14.60
CA TYR A 318 2.85 5.27 15.58
C TYR A 318 1.61 4.42 15.88
N SER A 319 0.46 4.74 15.27
CA SER A 319 -0.84 4.19 15.66
C SER A 319 -1.05 2.72 15.30
N VAL A 320 -0.30 2.21 14.31
CA VAL A 320 -0.38 0.81 13.86
C VAL A 320 0.92 0.10 14.19
N THR A 321 0.82 -0.91 15.05
CA THR A 321 1.94 -1.78 15.40
C THR A 321 1.65 -3.22 15.04
N THR A 322 2.70 -3.97 14.75
CA THR A 322 2.59 -5.41 14.49
C THR A 322 3.74 -6.16 15.15
N LYS A 323 3.45 -7.37 15.66
CA LYS A 323 4.45 -8.26 16.26
C LYS A 323 5.49 -8.69 15.24
N TRP A 324 6.77 -8.53 15.57
CA TRP A 324 7.89 -8.93 14.71
C TRP A 324 7.92 -10.43 14.46
N ASP A 325 8.29 -10.81 13.23
CA ASP A 325 8.51 -12.19 12.82
C ASP A 325 10.00 -12.42 12.57
N ASP A 326 10.60 -13.33 13.34
CA ASP A 326 12.04 -13.60 13.33
C ASP A 326 12.42 -14.84 12.50
N ARG A 327 11.50 -15.43 11.75
CA ARG A 327 11.75 -16.65 10.96
C ARG A 327 12.86 -16.45 9.91
N LEU A 328 12.91 -15.29 9.26
CA LEU A 328 13.99 -14.99 8.30
C LEU A 328 15.35 -14.87 8.99
N GLU A 329 15.45 -14.13 10.10
CA GLU A 329 16.68 -14.01 10.89
C GLU A 329 17.17 -15.38 11.38
N LYS A 330 16.26 -16.26 11.83
CA LYS A 330 16.60 -17.64 12.21
C LYS A 330 17.19 -18.45 11.05
N MET A 331 16.66 -18.26 9.84
CA MET A 331 17.20 -18.92 8.65
C MET A 331 18.60 -18.39 8.29
N LYS A 332 18.81 -17.07 8.38
CA LYS A 332 20.13 -16.45 8.21
C LYS A 332 21.14 -16.97 9.24
N LEU A 333 20.74 -17.07 10.51
CA LEU A 333 21.57 -17.65 11.56
C LEU A 333 21.92 -19.12 11.29
N ALA A 334 20.99 -19.91 10.74
CA ALA A 334 21.27 -21.30 10.33
C ALA A 334 22.30 -21.38 9.20
N ILE A 335 22.27 -20.46 8.23
CA ILE A 335 23.31 -20.34 7.19
C ILE A 335 24.67 -20.00 7.82
N CYS A 336 24.69 -19.12 8.83
CA CYS A 336 25.91 -18.69 9.50
C CYS A 336 26.52 -19.74 10.43
N ASP A 337 25.81 -20.82 10.77
CA ASP A 337 26.31 -21.88 11.65
C ASP A 337 27.61 -22.49 11.09
N LYS A 338 28.61 -22.65 11.95
CA LYS A 338 29.94 -23.17 11.61
C LYS A 338 29.90 -24.66 11.22
N ASN A 339 28.91 -25.42 11.69
CA ASN A 339 28.75 -26.84 11.36
C ASN A 339 28.20 -27.06 9.94
N ILE A 340 27.51 -26.07 9.38
CA ILE A 340 27.02 -26.13 8.00
C ILE A 340 28.19 -25.84 7.05
N LYS A 341 28.50 -26.78 6.16
CA LYS A 341 29.56 -26.65 5.15
C LYS A 341 28.99 -26.35 3.77
N CYS A 342 27.78 -26.85 3.48
CA CYS A 342 27.11 -26.68 2.20
C CYS A 342 25.69 -26.17 2.40
N VAL A 343 25.30 -25.18 1.61
CA VAL A 343 23.92 -24.71 1.50
C VAL A 343 23.39 -25.11 0.13
N SER A 344 22.26 -25.81 0.13
CA SER A 344 21.53 -26.23 -1.05
C SER A 344 20.25 -25.42 -1.16
N PHE A 345 19.95 -24.92 -2.36
CA PHE A 345 18.70 -24.24 -2.64
C PHE A 345 17.89 -25.00 -3.68
N ASP A 346 16.58 -25.05 -3.46
CA ASP A 346 15.66 -25.24 -4.57
C ASP A 346 15.69 -24.01 -5.53
N ILE A 347 15.29 -24.19 -6.78
CA ILE A 347 15.34 -23.13 -7.80
C ILE A 347 14.03 -22.35 -7.90
N PHE A 348 12.93 -23.01 -8.26
CA PHE A 348 11.68 -22.33 -8.64
C PHE A 348 10.83 -22.03 -7.42
N ASP A 349 10.20 -20.87 -7.38
CA ASP A 349 9.51 -20.32 -6.22
C ASP A 349 10.42 -20.10 -4.98
N THR A 350 11.68 -20.58 -4.98
CA THR A 350 12.70 -20.38 -3.93
C THR A 350 13.72 -19.28 -4.30
N LEU A 351 14.46 -19.46 -5.39
CA LEU A 351 15.44 -18.48 -5.92
C LEU A 351 14.85 -17.68 -7.08
N ILE A 352 13.96 -18.30 -7.85
CA ILE A 352 13.39 -17.75 -9.07
C ILE A 352 11.87 -17.70 -8.90
N SER A 353 11.28 -16.52 -9.07
CA SER A 353 9.82 -16.35 -9.13
C SER A 353 9.36 -16.15 -10.57
N ARG A 354 8.08 -16.46 -10.82
CA ARG A 354 7.39 -16.18 -12.08
C ARG A 354 6.20 -15.26 -11.80
N PRO A 355 5.76 -14.41 -12.75
CA PRO A 355 4.59 -13.56 -12.59
C PRO A 355 3.26 -14.33 -12.73
N PHE A 356 3.26 -15.63 -12.45
CA PHE A 356 2.14 -16.54 -12.68
C PHE A 356 1.69 -17.17 -11.37
N PHE A 357 0.39 -17.39 -11.21
CA PHE A 357 -0.17 -17.99 -10.00
C PHE A 357 0.10 -19.49 -9.93
N ILE A 358 0.00 -20.13 -11.10
CA ILE A 358 0.40 -21.52 -11.32
C ILE A 358 1.33 -21.59 -12.53
N PRO A 359 2.34 -22.49 -12.54
CA PRO A 359 3.30 -22.58 -13.64
C PRO A 359 2.67 -22.75 -15.03
N THR A 360 1.54 -23.46 -15.10
CA THR A 360 0.83 -23.72 -16.36
C THR A 360 0.22 -22.48 -17.01
N ASP A 361 0.14 -21.35 -16.32
CA ASP A 361 -0.35 -20.09 -16.90
C ASP A 361 0.51 -19.62 -18.07
N LEU A 362 1.82 -19.93 -18.07
CA LEU A 362 2.73 -19.64 -19.17
C LEU A 362 2.23 -20.24 -20.50
N PHE A 363 1.71 -21.47 -20.46
CA PHE A 363 1.29 -22.19 -21.66
C PHE A 363 0.06 -21.55 -22.33
N VAL A 364 -0.75 -20.80 -21.58
CA VAL A 364 -1.89 -20.05 -22.15
C VAL A 364 -1.40 -19.01 -23.14
N LEU A 365 -0.24 -18.40 -22.89
CA LEU A 365 0.36 -17.41 -23.80
C LEU A 365 0.86 -18.06 -25.11
N LEU A 366 1.16 -19.36 -25.10
CA LEU A 366 1.55 -20.11 -26.31
C LEU A 366 0.39 -20.34 -27.26
N ASN A 367 -0.87 -20.25 -26.79
CA ASN A 367 -2.05 -20.42 -27.65
C ASN A 367 -2.09 -19.43 -28.82
N LYS A 368 -1.59 -18.21 -28.62
CA LYS A 368 -1.46 -17.21 -29.69
C LYS A 368 -0.57 -17.73 -30.81
N TYR A 369 0.65 -18.18 -30.48
CA TYR A 369 1.62 -18.67 -31.46
C TYR A 369 1.20 -20.00 -32.07
N PHE A 370 0.53 -20.87 -31.32
CA PHE A 370 -0.04 -22.09 -31.88
C PHE A 370 -1.00 -21.77 -33.02
N ARG A 371 -1.91 -20.79 -32.84
CA ARG A 371 -2.82 -20.34 -33.90
C ARG A 371 -2.07 -19.73 -35.09
N GLU A 372 -1.06 -18.90 -34.83
CA GLU A 372 -0.23 -18.27 -35.87
C GLU A 372 0.53 -19.31 -36.71
N TYR A 373 1.20 -20.27 -36.06
CA TYR A 373 2.06 -21.25 -36.73
C TYR A 373 1.29 -22.35 -37.46
N THR A 374 0.10 -22.69 -36.99
CA THR A 374 -0.77 -23.68 -37.66
C THR A 374 -1.73 -23.07 -38.68
N ASN A 375 -1.78 -21.74 -38.76
CA ASN A 375 -2.75 -20.98 -39.56
C ASN A 375 -4.21 -21.47 -39.35
N THR A 376 -4.51 -21.97 -38.13
CA THR A 376 -5.77 -22.64 -37.83
C THR A 376 -6.80 -21.69 -37.23
N LYS A 377 -8.05 -21.88 -37.64
CA LYS A 377 -9.23 -21.29 -37.00
C LYS A 377 -9.94 -22.28 -36.06
N SER A 378 -9.37 -23.46 -35.82
CA SER A 378 -10.04 -24.58 -35.14
C SER A 378 -10.40 -24.33 -33.67
N GLY A 379 -9.87 -23.26 -33.06
CA GLY A 379 -10.14 -22.92 -31.65
C GLY A 379 -9.51 -23.89 -30.64
N MET A 380 -8.59 -24.76 -31.07
CA MET A 380 -7.86 -25.67 -30.17
C MET A 380 -7.03 -24.91 -29.13
N ASP A 381 -7.02 -25.43 -27.91
CA ASP A 381 -6.30 -24.88 -26.76
C ASP A 381 -5.01 -25.68 -26.54
N PHE A 382 -3.91 -25.18 -27.08
CA PHE A 382 -2.59 -25.80 -26.97
C PHE A 382 -2.12 -25.93 -25.52
N SER A 383 -2.49 -24.99 -24.65
CA SER A 383 -2.14 -25.06 -23.23
C SER A 383 -2.64 -26.36 -22.57
N LYS A 384 -3.85 -26.79 -22.90
CA LYS A 384 -4.43 -28.06 -22.40
C LYS A 384 -3.70 -29.27 -22.99
N ILE A 385 -3.41 -29.23 -24.29
CA ILE A 385 -2.65 -30.30 -24.98
C ILE A 385 -1.28 -30.47 -24.31
N ARG A 386 -0.58 -29.36 -24.07
CA ARG A 386 0.75 -29.34 -23.44
C ARG A 386 0.74 -29.91 -22.02
N VAL A 387 -0.27 -29.59 -21.21
CA VAL A 387 -0.42 -30.13 -19.84
C VAL A 387 -0.76 -31.62 -19.88
N SER A 388 -1.74 -32.04 -20.68
CA SER A 388 -2.14 -33.45 -20.77
C SER A 388 -1.02 -34.34 -21.29
N CYS A 389 -0.23 -33.89 -22.27
CA CYS A 389 0.89 -34.67 -22.79
C CYS A 389 2.07 -34.77 -21.82
N GLU A 390 2.23 -33.81 -20.91
CA GLU A 390 3.21 -33.95 -19.82
C GLU A 390 2.83 -35.10 -18.89
N GLN A 391 1.56 -35.18 -18.50
CA GLN A 391 1.07 -36.30 -17.68
C GLN A 391 1.23 -37.65 -18.40
N LEU A 392 0.85 -37.73 -19.68
CA LEU A 392 1.03 -38.96 -20.48
C LEU A 392 2.51 -39.36 -20.61
N ALA A 393 3.41 -38.38 -20.73
CA ALA A 393 4.85 -38.64 -20.72
C ALA A 393 5.31 -39.19 -19.36
N ARG A 394 4.83 -38.66 -18.23
CA ARG A 394 5.15 -39.20 -16.89
C ARG A 394 4.65 -40.63 -16.74
N GLU A 395 3.40 -40.90 -17.10
CA GLU A 395 2.81 -42.26 -17.04
C GLU A 395 3.60 -43.28 -17.89
N LYS A 396 4.20 -42.84 -18.99
CA LYS A 396 4.96 -43.71 -19.90
C LYS A 396 6.40 -43.96 -19.47
N TYR A 397 7.09 -42.93 -18.98
CA TYR A 397 8.55 -42.99 -18.75
C TYR A 397 8.92 -43.11 -17.27
N GLU A 398 8.07 -42.70 -16.33
CA GLU A 398 8.43 -42.64 -14.91
C GLU A 398 8.54 -44.03 -14.27
N ASN A 399 9.69 -44.33 -13.67
CA ASN A 399 9.97 -45.56 -12.94
C ASN A 399 11.13 -45.35 -11.95
N ASP A 400 11.57 -46.40 -11.24
CA ASP A 400 12.64 -46.27 -10.24
C ASP A 400 13.98 -45.75 -10.79
N LYS A 401 14.27 -46.01 -12.08
CA LYS A 401 15.47 -45.55 -12.78
C LYS A 401 15.27 -44.20 -13.48
N CYS A 402 14.03 -43.76 -13.68
CA CYS A 402 13.68 -42.53 -14.37
C CYS A 402 12.57 -41.82 -13.61
N GLN A 403 12.93 -41.01 -12.62
CA GLN A 403 11.95 -40.33 -11.76
C GLN A 403 11.48 -38.98 -12.32
N GLU A 404 12.12 -38.48 -13.39
CA GLU A 404 11.75 -37.23 -14.06
C GLU A 404 11.87 -37.36 -15.59
N ILE A 405 10.94 -36.74 -16.30
CA ILE A 405 10.89 -36.68 -17.77
C ILE A 405 11.60 -35.43 -18.32
N THR A 406 11.82 -35.38 -19.63
CA THR A 406 12.46 -34.25 -20.32
C THR A 406 11.46 -33.47 -21.18
N LEU A 407 11.77 -32.21 -21.48
CA LEU A 407 10.96 -31.39 -22.39
C LEU A 407 10.77 -32.05 -23.76
N ASP A 408 11.81 -32.67 -24.32
CA ASP A 408 11.72 -33.36 -25.61
C ASP A 408 10.76 -34.55 -25.55
N GLN A 409 10.76 -35.33 -24.46
CA GLN A 409 9.79 -36.42 -24.28
C GLN A 409 8.34 -35.92 -24.22
N ILE A 410 8.11 -34.71 -23.70
CA ILE A 410 6.79 -34.10 -23.67
C ILE A 410 6.35 -33.73 -25.10
N TYR A 411 7.20 -33.00 -25.85
CA TYR A 411 6.88 -32.59 -27.22
C TYR A 411 6.77 -33.78 -28.19
N ASP A 412 7.58 -34.81 -28.01
CA ASP A 412 7.43 -36.09 -28.72
C ASP A 412 6.09 -36.76 -28.44
N THR A 413 5.59 -36.64 -27.21
CA THR A 413 4.27 -37.16 -26.82
C THR A 413 3.16 -36.35 -27.48
N ILE A 414 3.28 -35.02 -27.54
CA ILE A 414 2.33 -34.16 -28.28
C ILE A 414 2.26 -34.57 -29.76
N ASN A 415 3.40 -34.79 -30.42
CA ASN A 415 3.45 -35.22 -31.82
C ASN A 415 2.74 -36.56 -32.03
N LYS A 416 2.94 -37.53 -31.12
CA LYS A 416 2.36 -38.88 -31.23
C LYS A 416 0.86 -38.92 -30.98
N GLU A 417 0.38 -38.18 -29.97
CA GLU A 417 -1.02 -38.24 -29.55
C GLU A 417 -1.92 -37.33 -30.40
N TYR A 418 -1.41 -36.18 -30.86
CA TYR A 418 -2.21 -35.16 -31.56
C TYR A 418 -1.81 -34.96 -33.02
N TYR A 419 -0.76 -35.62 -33.52
CA TYR A 419 -0.28 -35.55 -34.91
C TYR A 419 0.00 -34.11 -35.41
N ILE A 420 0.38 -33.21 -34.48
CA ILE A 420 0.78 -31.83 -34.82
C ILE A 420 2.15 -31.88 -35.53
N ASP A 421 2.28 -31.10 -36.60
CA ASP A 421 3.51 -31.03 -37.41
C ASP A 421 4.75 -30.75 -36.54
N LYS A 422 5.84 -31.49 -36.81
CA LYS A 422 7.08 -31.38 -36.04
C LYS A 422 7.72 -30.00 -36.15
N GLU A 423 7.67 -29.35 -37.31
CA GLU A 423 8.23 -28.01 -37.48
C GLU A 423 7.49 -26.98 -36.61
N VAL A 424 6.16 -27.11 -36.51
CA VAL A 424 5.34 -26.28 -35.63
C VAL A 424 5.67 -26.54 -34.17
N LEU A 425 5.81 -27.81 -33.78
CA LEU A 425 6.13 -28.20 -32.41
C LEU A 425 7.52 -27.72 -31.98
N GLU A 426 8.53 -27.76 -32.86
CA GLU A 426 9.85 -27.19 -32.56
C GLU A 426 9.77 -25.67 -32.33
N LYS A 427 9.05 -24.93 -33.18
CA LYS A 427 8.83 -23.48 -32.97
C LYS A 427 8.11 -23.18 -31.65
N LEU A 428 7.16 -24.02 -31.23
CA LEU A 428 6.46 -23.86 -29.95
C LEU A 428 7.36 -24.20 -28.76
N LYS A 429 8.19 -25.24 -28.87
CA LYS A 429 9.18 -25.63 -27.87
C LYS A 429 10.20 -24.52 -27.65
N GLU A 430 10.73 -23.96 -28.73
CA GLU A 430 11.61 -22.79 -28.68
C GLU A 430 10.93 -21.59 -28.02
N LYS A 431 9.64 -21.36 -28.33
CA LYS A 431 8.86 -20.27 -27.72
C LYS A 431 8.57 -20.49 -26.23
N GLU A 432 8.31 -21.73 -25.81
CA GLU A 432 8.19 -22.11 -24.40
C GLU A 432 9.49 -21.83 -23.65
N ILE A 433 10.64 -22.24 -24.22
CA ILE A 433 11.97 -21.98 -23.63
C ILE A 433 12.25 -20.46 -23.54
N GLU A 434 11.94 -19.70 -24.60
CA GLU A 434 12.06 -18.24 -24.60
C GLU A 434 11.25 -17.63 -23.45
N TYR A 435 10.02 -18.09 -23.25
CA TYR A 435 9.12 -17.60 -22.21
C TYR A 435 9.55 -18.01 -20.81
N GLU A 436 10.05 -19.24 -20.63
CA GLU A 436 10.63 -19.68 -19.37
C GLU A 436 11.82 -18.79 -18.97
N ILE A 437 12.72 -18.49 -19.90
CA ILE A 437 13.85 -17.58 -19.64
C ILE A 437 13.36 -16.15 -19.38
N ARG A 438 12.39 -15.64 -20.15
CA ARG A 438 11.89 -14.27 -20.04
C ARG A 438 11.15 -14.03 -18.72
N PHE A 439 10.21 -14.90 -18.35
CA PHE A 439 9.33 -14.70 -17.20
C PHE A 439 9.92 -15.16 -15.87
N CYS A 440 11.01 -15.93 -15.87
CA CYS A 440 11.75 -16.23 -14.67
C CYS A 440 12.58 -15.02 -14.22
N ASN A 441 12.27 -14.51 -13.02
CA ASN A 441 12.95 -13.40 -12.39
C ASN A 441 13.50 -13.80 -11.02
N ARG A 442 14.52 -13.09 -10.57
CA ARG A 442 15.13 -13.25 -9.26
C ARG A 442 14.11 -13.00 -8.15
N ARG A 443 14.02 -13.93 -7.20
CA ARG A 443 13.37 -13.71 -5.91
C ARG A 443 14.40 -13.06 -4.97
N ASN A 444 14.11 -11.85 -4.47
CA ASN A 444 15.13 -11.04 -3.80
C ASN A 444 15.54 -11.65 -2.46
N VAL A 445 14.60 -12.12 -1.64
CA VAL A 445 14.93 -12.84 -0.39
C VAL A 445 15.74 -14.12 -0.65
N GLY A 446 15.46 -14.84 -1.74
CA GLY A 446 16.22 -16.02 -2.13
C GLY A 446 17.66 -15.66 -2.50
N TYR A 447 17.84 -14.59 -3.27
CA TYR A 447 19.16 -14.04 -3.60
C TYR A 447 19.91 -13.52 -2.37
N GLU A 448 19.22 -12.92 -1.40
CA GLU A 448 19.80 -12.44 -0.16
C GLU A 448 20.39 -13.58 0.66
N LEU A 449 19.67 -14.70 0.80
CA LEU A 449 20.12 -15.92 1.47
C LEU A 449 21.28 -16.60 0.71
N TYR A 450 21.19 -16.69 -0.62
CA TYR A 450 22.30 -17.17 -1.47
C TYR A 450 23.55 -16.31 -1.28
N SER A 451 23.39 -14.98 -1.31
CA SER A 451 24.50 -14.03 -1.15
C SER A 451 25.09 -14.07 0.26
N LEU A 452 24.28 -14.36 1.28
CA LEU A 452 24.76 -14.59 2.65
C LEU A 452 25.62 -15.85 2.71
N ALA A 453 25.14 -16.96 2.15
CA ALA A 453 25.88 -18.21 2.11
C ALA A 453 27.23 -18.07 1.37
N LEU A 454 27.25 -17.31 0.26
CA LEU A 454 28.48 -16.92 -0.44
C LEU A 454 29.42 -16.13 0.48
N ALA A 455 28.92 -15.09 1.14
CA ALA A 455 29.71 -14.23 2.02
C ALA A 455 30.27 -14.99 3.23
N MET A 456 29.59 -16.05 3.67
CA MET A 456 30.01 -16.94 4.74
C MET A 456 30.94 -18.07 4.25
N GLY A 457 31.31 -18.09 2.97
CA GLY A 457 32.25 -19.06 2.39
C GLY A 457 31.70 -20.49 2.36
N LYS A 458 30.37 -20.65 2.29
CA LYS A 458 29.74 -21.97 2.20
C LYS A 458 29.84 -22.52 0.79
N LYS A 459 29.92 -23.85 0.66
CA LYS A 459 29.69 -24.52 -0.62
C LYS A 459 28.23 -24.32 -1.05
N LEU A 460 27.99 -24.03 -2.32
CA LEU A 460 26.67 -23.69 -2.83
C LEU A 460 26.24 -24.59 -3.96
N ILE A 461 25.07 -25.21 -3.80
CA ILE A 461 24.50 -26.08 -4.81
C ILE A 461 23.03 -25.74 -5.07
N PHE A 462 22.58 -26.05 -6.27
CA PHE A 462 21.17 -25.92 -6.65
C PHE A 462 20.60 -27.28 -7.00
N THR A 463 19.37 -27.53 -6.56
CA THR A 463 18.62 -28.76 -6.83
C THR A 463 17.25 -28.41 -7.39
N SER A 464 16.77 -29.10 -8.41
CA SER A 464 15.43 -28.85 -8.95
C SER A 464 14.79 -30.11 -9.53
N ASP A 465 13.51 -30.31 -9.22
CA ASP A 465 12.66 -31.32 -9.83
C ASP A 465 11.97 -30.69 -11.06
N MET A 466 12.67 -30.64 -12.20
CA MET A 466 12.21 -29.92 -13.41
C MET A 466 12.60 -30.64 -14.69
N TYR A 467 11.69 -30.65 -15.68
CA TYR A 467 11.88 -31.28 -17.00
C TYR A 467 12.74 -30.45 -17.97
N LEU A 468 13.09 -29.20 -17.63
CA LEU A 468 13.83 -28.30 -18.50
C LEU A 468 15.29 -28.77 -18.69
N PRO A 469 15.87 -28.54 -19.88
CA PRO A 469 17.28 -28.81 -20.12
C PRO A 469 18.21 -27.97 -19.23
N LYS A 470 19.40 -28.52 -18.94
CA LYS A 470 20.40 -27.86 -18.09
C LYS A 470 20.83 -26.49 -18.60
N ASP A 471 21.02 -26.32 -19.91
CA ASP A 471 21.45 -25.03 -20.48
C ASP A 471 20.38 -23.95 -20.32
N VAL A 472 19.09 -24.31 -20.36
CA VAL A 472 17.97 -23.40 -20.12
C VAL A 472 17.94 -22.94 -18.66
N ILE A 473 18.09 -23.88 -17.71
CA ILE A 473 18.18 -23.54 -16.29
C ILE A 473 19.39 -22.65 -16.01
N GLN A 474 20.55 -22.95 -16.59
CA GLN A 474 21.74 -22.12 -16.42
C GLN A 474 21.50 -20.69 -16.95
N LYS A 475 20.88 -20.52 -18.12
CA LYS A 475 20.49 -19.21 -18.64
C LYS A 475 19.55 -18.45 -17.70
N ILE A 476 18.59 -19.13 -17.07
CA ILE A 476 17.69 -18.54 -16.06
C ILE A 476 18.47 -18.06 -14.84
N LEU A 477 19.38 -18.88 -14.31
CA LEU A 477 20.20 -18.55 -13.15
C LEU A 477 21.14 -17.38 -13.44
N ASP A 478 21.85 -17.42 -14.58
CA ASP A 478 22.80 -16.39 -15.00
C ASP A 478 22.12 -15.04 -15.21
N LYS A 479 20.98 -15.03 -15.92
CA LYS A 479 20.15 -13.82 -16.12
C LYS A 479 19.78 -13.16 -14.79
N ASN A 480 19.59 -13.97 -13.75
CA ASN A 480 19.13 -13.53 -12.44
C ASN A 480 20.26 -13.38 -11.40
N GLY A 481 21.52 -13.41 -11.83
CA GLY A 481 22.68 -13.11 -11.00
C GLY A 481 23.23 -14.28 -10.16
N TYR A 482 22.74 -15.49 -10.37
CA TYR A 482 23.20 -16.71 -9.67
C TYR A 482 24.40 -17.35 -10.40
N VAL A 483 25.48 -16.58 -10.55
CA VAL A 483 26.66 -16.97 -11.35
C VAL A 483 27.66 -17.83 -10.57
N ASP A 484 27.66 -17.76 -9.25
CA ASP A 484 28.64 -18.40 -8.37
C ASP A 484 27.98 -19.61 -7.67
N ASN A 485 28.03 -20.79 -8.30
CA ASN A 485 27.58 -22.05 -7.71
C ASN A 485 28.60 -23.17 -7.98
N ASP A 486 28.75 -24.09 -7.03
CA ASP A 486 29.66 -25.22 -7.17
C ASP A 486 29.10 -26.31 -8.09
N LYS A 487 27.78 -26.56 -8.03
CA LYS A 487 27.13 -27.61 -8.80
C LYS A 487 25.61 -27.43 -8.92
N LEU A 488 25.09 -27.75 -10.10
CA LEU A 488 23.67 -27.80 -10.44
C LEU A 488 23.20 -29.25 -10.61
N TYR A 489 22.22 -29.67 -9.80
CA TYR A 489 21.60 -30.99 -9.82
C TYR A 489 20.15 -30.91 -10.32
N LEU A 490 19.91 -31.41 -11.52
CA LEU A 490 18.58 -31.42 -12.13
C LEU A 490 18.06 -32.85 -12.21
N SER A 491 16.82 -33.06 -11.77
CA SER A 491 16.17 -34.37 -11.85
C SER A 491 16.03 -34.86 -13.30
N SER A 492 15.85 -33.97 -14.28
CA SER A 492 15.84 -34.32 -15.71
C SER A 492 17.16 -34.90 -16.22
N GLU A 493 18.29 -34.54 -15.61
CA GLU A 493 19.63 -35.00 -15.98
C GLU A 493 20.01 -36.29 -15.22
N VAL A 494 19.86 -36.26 -13.89
CA VAL A 494 20.29 -37.37 -13.02
C VAL A 494 19.21 -38.45 -12.84
N LYS A 495 17.99 -38.18 -13.29
CA LYS A 495 16.84 -39.09 -13.26
C LYS A 495 16.34 -39.45 -11.85
N LEU A 496 16.70 -38.67 -10.84
CA LEU A 496 16.29 -38.81 -9.43
C LEU A 496 15.63 -37.52 -8.95
N THR A 497 14.60 -37.63 -8.12
CA THR A 497 13.86 -36.46 -7.60
C THR A 497 14.10 -36.18 -6.12
N LYS A 498 13.90 -34.93 -5.71
CA LYS A 498 13.88 -34.50 -4.30
C LYS A 498 12.69 -35.10 -3.57
N ALA A 499 11.53 -35.16 -4.22
CA ALA A 499 10.29 -35.69 -3.64
C ALA A 499 10.41 -37.12 -3.09
N ARG A 500 11.25 -37.97 -3.71
CA ARG A 500 11.53 -39.34 -3.24
C ARG A 500 12.76 -39.43 -2.32
N GLY A 501 13.41 -38.30 -2.04
CA GLY A 501 14.65 -38.20 -1.27
C GLY A 501 15.90 -38.75 -1.98
N ALA A 502 15.75 -39.35 -3.16
CA ALA A 502 16.83 -40.00 -3.88
C ALA A 502 17.88 -39.00 -4.38
N LEU A 503 17.45 -37.80 -4.80
CA LEU A 503 18.37 -36.75 -5.22
C LEU A 503 19.28 -36.27 -4.07
N TYR A 504 18.76 -36.14 -2.85
CA TYR A 504 19.58 -35.73 -1.70
C TYR A 504 20.66 -36.76 -1.35
N LYS A 505 20.33 -38.06 -1.41
CA LYS A 505 21.33 -39.13 -1.20
C LYS A 505 22.45 -39.03 -2.23
N TYR A 506 22.08 -38.88 -3.50
CA TYR A 506 23.04 -38.68 -4.58
C TYR A 506 23.94 -37.46 -4.36
N VAL A 507 23.37 -36.35 -3.89
CA VAL A 507 24.12 -35.12 -3.55
C VAL A 507 25.11 -35.35 -2.40
N LEU A 508 24.69 -36.01 -1.32
CA LEU A 508 25.57 -36.31 -0.18
C LEU A 508 26.75 -37.20 -0.60
N ASP A 509 26.47 -38.23 -1.38
CA ASP A 509 27.48 -39.17 -1.89
C ASP A 509 28.47 -38.49 -2.84
N ASP A 510 27.98 -37.67 -3.77
CA ASP A 510 28.81 -36.96 -4.74
C ASP A 510 29.71 -35.91 -4.08
N LEU A 511 29.17 -35.15 -3.12
CA LEU A 511 29.90 -34.10 -2.40
C LEU A 511 30.72 -34.62 -1.22
N LYS A 512 30.53 -35.88 -0.82
CA LYS A 512 31.13 -36.52 0.36
C LYS A 512 30.87 -35.73 1.65
N LEU A 513 29.60 -35.33 1.84
CA LEU A 513 29.15 -34.60 3.02
C LEU A 513 28.39 -35.52 3.96
N SER A 514 28.49 -35.26 5.27
CA SER A 514 27.54 -35.84 6.23
C SER A 514 26.22 -35.07 6.22
N GLU A 515 25.15 -35.70 6.69
CA GLU A 515 23.79 -35.17 6.61
C GLU A 515 23.64 -33.84 7.37
N LYS A 516 24.32 -33.72 8.51
CA LYS A 516 24.29 -32.51 9.36
C LYS A 516 25.10 -31.34 8.81
N GLU A 517 25.98 -31.57 7.84
CA GLU A 517 26.79 -30.51 7.22
C GLU A 517 26.07 -29.83 6.05
N LEU A 518 24.96 -30.41 5.59
CA LEU A 518 24.11 -29.87 4.54
C LEU A 518 22.90 -29.15 5.14
N LEU A 519 22.68 -27.92 4.71
CA LEU A 519 21.47 -27.15 4.94
C LEU A 519 20.73 -27.00 3.61
N HIS A 520 19.47 -27.42 3.53
CA HIS A 520 18.62 -27.20 2.36
C HIS A 520 17.54 -26.14 2.63
N ILE A 521 17.27 -25.28 1.65
CA ILE A 521 16.23 -24.24 1.68
C ILE A 521 15.39 -24.36 0.41
N GLY A 522 14.07 -24.49 0.57
CA GLY A 522 13.14 -24.58 -0.55
C GLY A 522 11.69 -24.25 -0.19
N ASP A 523 10.85 -24.07 -1.20
CA ASP A 523 9.47 -23.62 -1.07
C ASP A 523 8.47 -24.76 -0.84
N ASN A 524 8.78 -25.97 -1.28
CA ASN A 524 7.87 -27.09 -1.18
C ASN A 524 8.08 -27.85 0.14
N PHE A 525 7.11 -27.78 1.04
CA PHE A 525 7.22 -28.42 2.35
C PHE A 525 7.52 -29.93 2.27
N GLN A 526 6.96 -30.66 1.31
CA GLN A 526 7.16 -32.11 1.21
C GLN A 526 8.54 -32.46 0.63
N SER A 527 8.93 -31.90 -0.51
CA SER A 527 10.20 -32.24 -1.17
C SER A 527 11.41 -31.56 -0.54
N ASP A 528 11.23 -30.37 0.04
CA ASP A 528 12.33 -29.51 0.47
C ASP A 528 12.45 -29.43 2.00
N VAL A 529 11.46 -29.92 2.75
CA VAL A 529 11.53 -29.94 4.22
C VAL A 529 11.40 -31.34 4.76
N GLU A 530 10.30 -32.05 4.46
CA GLU A 530 10.09 -33.39 5.00
C GLU A 530 11.08 -34.42 4.45
N SER A 531 11.29 -34.44 3.14
CA SER A 531 12.18 -35.40 2.47
C SER A 531 13.64 -35.31 2.94
N PRO A 532 14.28 -34.12 3.02
CA PRO A 532 15.62 -34.01 3.59
C PRO A 532 15.65 -34.30 5.10
N LYS A 533 14.64 -33.88 5.88
CA LYS A 533 14.59 -34.20 7.33
C LYS A 533 14.48 -35.69 7.61
N LYS A 534 13.80 -36.48 6.77
CA LYS A 534 13.78 -37.95 6.85
C LYS A 534 15.18 -38.58 6.69
N LEU A 535 16.10 -37.85 6.07
CA LEU A 535 17.52 -38.21 5.93
C LEU A 535 18.41 -37.54 6.98
N ASN A 536 17.85 -36.92 8.02
CA ASN A 536 18.57 -36.13 9.04
C ASN A 536 19.35 -34.91 8.49
N ILE A 537 18.98 -34.42 7.30
CA ILE A 537 19.53 -33.19 6.72
C ILE A 537 18.83 -31.98 7.36
N ASN A 538 19.57 -30.90 7.63
CA ASN A 538 18.98 -29.64 8.09
C ASN A 538 18.17 -29.01 6.96
N ALA A 539 16.91 -28.66 7.20
CA ALA A 539 16.06 -28.08 6.16
C ALA A 539 15.12 -26.98 6.67
N TRP A 540 15.02 -25.90 5.92
CA TRP A 540 14.16 -24.75 6.18
C TRP A 540 13.17 -24.53 5.03
N HIS A 541 11.93 -24.23 5.41
CA HIS A 541 10.87 -23.87 4.48
C HIS A 541 10.97 -22.38 4.15
N LEU A 542 11.05 -22.03 2.87
CA LEU A 542 10.91 -20.66 2.37
C LEU A 542 9.63 -20.59 1.51
N PRO A 543 8.45 -20.40 2.12
CA PRO A 543 7.18 -20.49 1.41
C PRO A 543 7.15 -19.61 0.16
N LYS A 544 6.54 -20.12 -0.92
CA LYS A 544 6.26 -19.29 -2.09
C LYS A 544 5.25 -18.20 -1.76
N ALA A 545 5.42 -17.02 -2.37
CA ALA A 545 4.67 -15.83 -2.04
C ALA A 545 3.15 -15.98 -2.26
N THR A 546 2.73 -16.64 -3.34
CA THR A 546 1.31 -16.94 -3.61
C THR A 546 0.69 -17.87 -2.57
N GLY A 547 1.50 -18.78 -2.02
CA GLY A 547 1.09 -19.65 -0.90
C GLY A 547 0.78 -18.84 0.35
N VAL A 548 1.66 -17.89 0.69
CA VAL A 548 1.45 -16.96 1.82
C VAL A 548 0.18 -16.14 1.61
N ALA A 549 -0.02 -15.56 0.42
CA ALA A 549 -1.20 -14.74 0.09
C ALA A 549 -2.54 -15.48 0.27
N LEU A 550 -2.55 -16.80 0.13
CA LEU A 550 -3.72 -17.66 0.30
C LEU A 550 -3.90 -18.19 1.72
N ASP A 551 -2.86 -18.14 2.56
CA ASP A 551 -2.89 -18.72 3.90
C ASP A 551 -3.58 -17.77 4.88
N LYS A 552 -4.73 -18.20 5.41
CA LYS A 552 -5.51 -17.43 6.37
C LYS A 552 -4.74 -17.22 7.69
N GLN A 553 -3.88 -18.16 8.07
CA GLN A 553 -3.14 -18.06 9.32
C GLN A 553 -2.04 -17.00 9.24
N GLU A 554 -1.48 -16.78 8.05
CA GLU A 554 -0.44 -15.79 7.81
C GLU A 554 -1.05 -14.40 7.49
N VAL A 555 -2.06 -14.32 6.61
CA VAL A 555 -2.55 -13.04 6.05
C VAL A 555 -4.08 -12.88 6.01
N ASN A 556 -4.81 -13.69 6.78
CA ASN A 556 -6.25 -13.56 6.97
C ASN A 556 -7.06 -13.63 5.65
N ASN A 557 -7.77 -12.58 5.20
CA ASN A 557 -8.59 -12.63 3.97
C ASN A 557 -7.93 -12.01 2.72
N PHE A 558 -6.62 -11.74 2.75
CA PHE A 558 -5.87 -11.01 1.72
C PHE A 558 -6.16 -11.41 0.26
N ALA A 559 -6.29 -12.71 -0.05
CA ALA A 559 -6.64 -13.20 -1.39
C ALA A 559 -7.97 -13.98 -1.43
N LYS A 560 -8.67 -14.09 -0.29
CA LYS A 560 -9.83 -14.99 -0.16
C LYS A 560 -11.01 -14.55 -1.03
N MET A 561 -11.14 -13.26 -1.34
CA MET A 561 -12.23 -12.75 -2.18
C MET A 561 -12.24 -13.31 -3.61
N PHE A 562 -11.11 -13.82 -4.10
CA PHE A 562 -10.99 -14.47 -5.42
C PHE A 562 -11.29 -15.97 -5.36
N THR A 563 -11.18 -16.60 -4.19
CA THR A 563 -11.22 -18.06 -4.06
C THR A 563 -12.47 -18.57 -3.35
N GLN A 564 -13.28 -17.67 -2.78
CA GLN A 564 -14.48 -17.99 -2.01
C GLN A 564 -15.66 -17.21 -2.57
N SER A 565 -16.74 -17.92 -2.91
CA SER A 565 -17.97 -17.31 -3.43
C SER A 565 -18.66 -16.47 -2.34
N MET A 566 -19.13 -15.28 -2.72
CA MET A 566 -19.84 -14.38 -1.79
C MET A 566 -21.37 -14.63 -1.87
N PRO A 567 -22.14 -14.52 -0.77
CA PRO A 567 -23.47 -15.11 -0.60
C PRO A 567 -24.63 -14.47 -1.37
N PHE A 568 -24.37 -13.78 -2.49
CA PHE A 568 -25.38 -13.00 -3.22
C PHE A 568 -25.21 -13.14 -4.74
N TRP A 569 -25.41 -14.33 -5.33
CA TRP A 569 -25.57 -14.53 -6.80
C TRP A 569 -24.32 -14.70 -7.68
N ARG A 570 -23.10 -14.41 -7.23
CA ARG A 570 -21.87 -14.61 -8.06
C ARG A 570 -20.89 -15.59 -7.42
N ASP A 571 -20.46 -16.56 -8.21
CA ASP A 571 -19.34 -17.41 -7.85
C ASP A 571 -18.02 -16.64 -8.09
N ASN A 572 -17.44 -16.15 -7.00
CA ASN A 572 -16.15 -15.48 -7.08
C ASN A 572 -14.99 -16.45 -7.36
N GLY A 573 -15.12 -17.75 -7.06
CA GLY A 573 -14.10 -18.74 -7.40
C GLY A 573 -13.80 -18.77 -8.90
N THR A 574 -14.80 -18.47 -9.73
CA THR A 574 -14.65 -18.33 -11.18
C THR A 574 -13.67 -17.22 -11.59
N SER A 575 -13.37 -16.25 -10.72
CA SER A 575 -12.32 -15.24 -10.96
C SER A 575 -10.96 -15.88 -11.26
N MET A 576 -10.66 -17.01 -10.61
CA MET A 576 -9.42 -17.75 -10.79
C MET A 576 -9.36 -18.50 -12.13
N ASN A 577 -10.41 -18.48 -12.95
CA ASN A 577 -10.36 -18.98 -14.33
C ASN A 577 -9.71 -17.97 -15.30
N PHE A 578 -9.64 -16.69 -14.92
CA PHE A 578 -9.07 -15.63 -15.74
C PHE A 578 -7.56 -15.50 -15.49
N ILE A 579 -6.76 -15.68 -16.56
CA ILE A 579 -5.30 -15.57 -16.47
C ILE A 579 -4.86 -14.17 -16.03
N GLY A 580 -5.57 -13.11 -16.42
CA GLY A 580 -5.29 -11.76 -15.96
C GLY A 580 -5.38 -11.66 -14.44
N ILE A 581 -6.46 -12.17 -13.83
CA ILE A 581 -6.64 -12.15 -12.38
C ILE A 581 -5.55 -12.96 -11.67
N ARG A 582 -5.27 -14.18 -12.14
CA ARG A 582 -4.20 -15.03 -11.58
C ARG A 582 -2.84 -14.34 -11.63
N THR A 583 -2.49 -13.78 -12.79
CA THR A 583 -1.23 -13.06 -13.02
C THR A 583 -1.10 -11.86 -12.07
N MET A 584 -2.13 -11.01 -12.02
CA MET A 584 -2.11 -9.82 -11.18
C MET A 584 -2.02 -10.16 -9.68
N LEU A 585 -2.74 -11.19 -9.22
CA LEU A 585 -2.63 -11.69 -7.86
C LEU A 585 -1.24 -12.26 -7.56
N ALA A 586 -0.65 -12.99 -8.50
CA ALA A 586 0.71 -13.52 -8.36
C ALA A 586 1.74 -12.40 -8.28
N MET A 587 1.61 -11.36 -9.10
CA MET A 587 2.47 -10.17 -9.03
C MET A 587 2.36 -9.45 -7.69
N ALA A 588 1.13 -9.18 -7.22
CA ALA A 588 0.91 -8.57 -5.91
C ALA A 588 1.51 -9.42 -4.77
N ALA A 589 1.30 -10.74 -4.82
CA ALA A 589 1.87 -11.66 -3.84
C ALA A 589 3.40 -11.66 -3.88
N ASN A 590 4.00 -11.84 -5.05
CA ASN A 590 5.45 -11.86 -5.23
C ASN A 590 6.12 -10.56 -4.81
N LYS A 591 5.47 -9.40 -5.03
CA LYS A 591 6.00 -8.10 -4.60
C LYS A 591 6.02 -7.98 -3.09
N TYR A 592 4.89 -8.25 -2.45
CA TYR A 592 4.70 -7.96 -1.04
C TYR A 592 5.22 -9.06 -0.11
N PHE A 593 5.05 -10.32 -0.50
CA PHE A 593 5.53 -11.51 0.21
C PHE A 593 6.78 -12.11 -0.45
N ASP A 594 7.60 -11.30 -1.14
CA ASP A 594 8.94 -11.73 -1.57
C ASP A 594 9.67 -12.34 -0.37
N ASN A 595 9.73 -11.60 0.74
CA ASN A 595 9.94 -12.13 2.08
C ASN A 595 8.62 -12.74 2.63
N PRO A 596 8.51 -14.07 2.71
CA PRO A 596 7.28 -14.73 3.16
C PRO A 596 7.05 -14.59 4.67
N PHE A 597 8.04 -14.09 5.42
CA PHE A 597 7.98 -13.83 6.85
C PHE A 597 7.84 -12.35 7.15
N ARG A 598 7.46 -11.53 6.15
CA ARG A 598 7.08 -10.15 6.40
C ARG A 598 6.00 -10.14 7.49
N THR A 599 6.24 -9.36 8.52
CA THR A 599 5.28 -9.17 9.60
C THR A 599 3.92 -8.69 9.07
N PHE A 600 2.85 -9.41 9.43
CA PHE A 600 1.47 -9.12 9.01
C PHE A 600 0.53 -8.99 10.21
N ASN A 601 -0.28 -7.93 10.24
CA ASN A 601 -1.18 -7.66 11.35
C ASN A 601 -2.39 -8.59 11.31
N LYS A 602 -2.48 -9.48 12.31
CA LYS A 602 -3.56 -10.48 12.41
C LYS A 602 -4.99 -9.90 12.48
N TYR A 603 -5.15 -8.62 12.78
CA TYR A 603 -6.46 -7.95 12.82
C TYR A 603 -6.82 -7.25 11.51
N SER A 604 -5.92 -7.28 10.54
CA SER A 604 -6.05 -6.64 9.24
C SER A 604 -6.26 -7.69 8.14
N ASP A 605 -6.86 -7.28 7.03
CA ASP A 605 -6.88 -8.05 5.78
C ASP A 605 -5.80 -7.57 4.78
N PHE A 606 -5.20 -6.38 5.00
CA PHE A 606 -4.26 -5.71 4.09
C PHE A 606 -3.04 -5.06 4.81
N ASN A 607 -2.66 -5.63 5.94
CA ASN A 607 -1.65 -5.15 6.90
C ASN A 607 -1.77 -3.69 7.41
N ALA A 608 -2.86 -2.97 7.10
CA ALA A 608 -2.94 -1.51 7.29
C ALA A 608 -1.70 -0.78 6.72
N ASP A 609 -1.27 -1.23 5.54
CA ASP A 609 -0.10 -0.71 4.85
C ASP A 609 -0.54 0.02 3.55
N PRO A 610 -0.34 1.35 3.45
CA PRO A 610 -0.76 2.10 2.27
C PRO A 610 -0.08 1.61 0.99
N TYR A 611 1.13 1.04 1.05
CA TYR A 611 1.80 0.53 -0.13
C TYR A 611 1.04 -0.63 -0.76
N ILE A 612 0.68 -1.66 0.02
CA ILE A 612 -0.02 -2.82 -0.55
C ILE A 612 -1.45 -2.48 -0.96
N ILE A 613 -2.12 -1.57 -0.25
CA ILE A 613 -3.43 -1.07 -0.68
C ILE A 613 -3.27 -0.34 -2.02
N GLY A 614 -2.21 0.43 -2.22
CA GLY A 614 -1.87 1.03 -3.50
C GLY A 614 -1.54 0.01 -4.60
N TYR A 615 -0.53 -0.83 -4.39
CA TYR A 615 -0.02 -1.76 -5.40
C TYR A 615 -1.03 -2.84 -5.79
N TYR A 616 -1.66 -3.49 -4.82
CA TYR A 616 -2.58 -4.60 -5.05
C TYR A 616 -4.01 -4.12 -5.33
N ILE A 617 -4.58 -3.32 -4.44
CA ILE A 617 -6.01 -2.99 -4.51
C ILE A 617 -6.25 -1.95 -5.60
N LEU A 618 -5.56 -0.82 -5.50
CA LEU A 618 -5.72 0.29 -6.42
C LEU A 618 -5.02 0.02 -7.76
N GLY A 619 -3.83 -0.60 -7.75
CA GLY A 619 -3.05 -0.93 -8.95
C GLY A 619 -3.76 -1.91 -9.87
N MET A 620 -4.32 -3.02 -9.33
CA MET A 620 -5.12 -3.94 -10.13
C MET A 620 -6.35 -3.25 -10.72
N TYR A 621 -7.02 -2.42 -9.93
CA TYR A 621 -8.18 -1.66 -10.40
C TYR A 621 -7.81 -0.69 -11.51
N MET A 622 -6.72 0.06 -11.37
CA MET A 622 -6.22 0.99 -12.39
C MET A 622 -5.77 0.28 -13.67
N PHE A 623 -5.07 -0.86 -13.59
CA PHE A 623 -4.78 -1.66 -14.78
C PHE A 623 -6.07 -2.01 -15.55
N GLY A 624 -7.12 -2.40 -14.83
CA GLY A 624 -8.43 -2.70 -15.39
C GLY A 624 -9.09 -1.51 -16.09
N VAL A 625 -9.14 -0.38 -15.39
CA VAL A 625 -9.71 0.88 -15.90
C VAL A 625 -8.95 1.35 -17.13
N THR A 626 -7.63 1.40 -17.05
CA THR A 626 -6.78 1.88 -18.14
C THR A 626 -6.89 0.99 -19.37
N LYS A 627 -6.82 -0.33 -19.20
CA LYS A 627 -6.98 -1.25 -20.33
C LYS A 627 -8.37 -1.13 -20.96
N TRP A 628 -9.42 -0.97 -20.15
CA TRP A 628 -10.77 -0.72 -20.65
C TRP A 628 -10.85 0.57 -21.48
N LEU A 629 -10.31 1.69 -20.99
CA LEU A 629 -10.26 2.95 -21.74
C LEU A 629 -9.54 2.80 -23.07
N LEU A 630 -8.40 2.11 -23.07
CA LEU A 630 -7.63 1.83 -24.28
C LEU A 630 -8.43 0.96 -25.26
N ASP A 631 -9.02 -0.15 -24.81
CA ASP A 631 -9.81 -1.04 -25.66
C ASP A 631 -11.04 -0.33 -26.25
N GLU A 632 -11.71 0.53 -25.46
CA GLU A 632 -12.92 1.24 -25.88
C GLU A 632 -12.65 2.42 -26.81
N THR A 633 -11.46 3.02 -26.75
CA THR A 633 -11.09 4.20 -27.58
C THR A 633 -10.25 3.84 -28.80
N GLN A 634 -9.57 2.68 -28.79
CA GLN A 634 -8.72 2.25 -29.90
C GLN A 634 -9.51 2.15 -31.21
N ASN A 635 -9.01 2.78 -32.27
CA ASN A 635 -9.63 2.79 -33.61
C ASN A 635 -11.07 3.35 -33.63
N ARG A 636 -11.44 4.23 -32.68
CA ARG A 636 -12.76 4.90 -32.63
C ARG A 636 -12.75 6.35 -33.10
N ASN A 637 -11.65 6.81 -33.71
CA ASN A 637 -11.46 8.18 -34.24
C ASN A 637 -11.50 9.30 -33.19
N TYR A 638 -11.24 9.01 -31.91
CA TYR A 638 -11.02 10.06 -30.90
C TYR A 638 -9.64 10.69 -31.09
N GLU A 639 -9.58 12.02 -31.08
CA GLU A 639 -8.33 12.78 -31.17
C GLU A 639 -7.63 12.88 -29.81
N ASN A 640 -8.39 13.17 -28.75
CA ASN A 640 -7.91 13.18 -27.38
C ASN A 640 -8.96 12.63 -26.38
N LEU A 641 -8.43 12.20 -25.23
CA LEU A 641 -9.16 11.71 -24.07
C LEU A 641 -8.84 12.68 -22.92
N VAL A 642 -9.83 13.47 -22.54
CA VAL A 642 -9.73 14.51 -21.53
C VAL A 642 -10.03 13.90 -20.16
N PHE A 643 -9.10 14.03 -19.22
CA PHE A 643 -9.23 13.56 -17.84
C PHE A 643 -9.58 14.74 -16.96
N MET A 644 -10.75 14.71 -16.31
CA MET A 644 -11.18 15.78 -15.41
C MET A 644 -10.28 15.85 -14.17
N ALA A 645 -9.94 17.06 -13.74
CA ALA A 645 -9.01 17.28 -12.65
C ALA A 645 -9.46 16.66 -11.33
N ARG A 646 -8.46 16.37 -10.50
CA ARG A 646 -8.53 15.55 -9.29
C ARG A 646 -8.75 14.10 -9.65
N ASP A 647 -9.99 13.65 -9.84
CA ASP A 647 -10.31 12.22 -9.89
C ASP A 647 -9.81 11.51 -11.17
N GLY A 648 -9.57 12.27 -12.24
CA GLY A 648 -8.94 11.77 -13.47
C GLY A 648 -7.42 11.62 -13.41
N TYR A 649 -6.75 12.10 -12.35
CA TYR A 649 -5.28 12.12 -12.27
C TYR A 649 -4.66 10.72 -12.32
N LEU A 650 -5.02 9.83 -11.39
CA LEU A 650 -4.42 8.50 -11.33
C LEU A 650 -4.73 7.65 -12.59
N PRO A 651 -5.97 7.64 -13.13
CA PRO A 651 -6.28 7.00 -14.41
C PRO A 651 -5.49 7.58 -15.59
N MET A 652 -5.22 8.89 -15.61
CA MET A 652 -4.39 9.51 -16.64
C MET A 652 -2.94 9.03 -16.56
N GLU A 653 -2.34 9.02 -15.37
CA GLU A 653 -0.95 8.60 -15.17
C GLU A 653 -0.73 7.14 -15.59
N THR A 654 -1.68 6.27 -15.28
CA THR A 654 -1.65 4.87 -15.69
C THR A 654 -1.94 4.69 -17.19
N TYR A 655 -2.82 5.52 -17.79
CA TYR A 655 -3.03 5.59 -19.23
C TYR A 655 -1.74 5.91 -19.98
N LYS A 656 -0.99 6.94 -19.57
CA LYS A 656 0.30 7.31 -20.18
C LYS A 656 1.29 6.14 -20.28
N ILE A 657 1.27 5.23 -19.31
CA ILE A 657 2.15 4.06 -19.26
C ILE A 657 1.71 3.00 -20.27
N MET A 658 0.42 2.64 -20.29
CA MET A 658 -0.10 1.53 -21.08
C MET A 658 -0.32 1.90 -22.56
N LYS A 659 -0.52 3.19 -22.86
CA LYS A 659 -0.82 3.69 -24.21
C LYS A 659 0.22 3.27 -25.25
N LYS A 660 1.49 3.12 -24.84
CA LYS A 660 2.62 2.71 -25.70
C LYS A 660 2.46 1.32 -26.37
N PHE A 661 1.57 0.48 -25.86
CA PHE A 661 1.30 -0.86 -26.43
C PHE A 661 0.08 -0.90 -27.38
N TYR A 662 -0.62 0.21 -27.53
CA TYR A 662 -1.81 0.34 -28.37
C TYR A 662 -1.52 1.20 -29.60
N LYS A 663 -2.36 1.12 -30.63
CA LYS A 663 -2.22 1.89 -31.87
C LYS A 663 -3.51 2.67 -32.13
N ASN A 664 -3.42 3.85 -32.72
CA ASN A 664 -4.58 4.70 -33.04
C ASN A 664 -5.46 4.98 -31.81
N ILE A 665 -4.81 5.47 -30.76
CA ILE A 665 -5.43 5.82 -29.48
C ILE A 665 -5.35 7.35 -29.28
N PRO A 666 -6.33 7.94 -28.57
CA PRO A 666 -6.35 9.37 -28.31
C PRO A 666 -5.19 9.82 -27.41
N GLN A 667 -4.74 11.08 -27.59
CA GLN A 667 -3.80 11.71 -26.65
C GLN A 667 -4.51 12.07 -25.34
N GLU A 668 -3.85 11.88 -24.21
CA GLU A 668 -4.36 12.35 -22.92
C GLU A 668 -4.25 13.87 -22.78
N GLU A 669 -5.29 14.48 -22.20
CA GLU A 669 -5.34 15.91 -21.86
C GLU A 669 -5.87 16.03 -20.42
N TYR A 670 -5.33 16.96 -19.60
CA TYR A 670 -5.79 17.14 -18.21
C TYR A 670 -6.59 18.43 -18.07
N LEU A 671 -7.85 18.34 -17.62
CA LEU A 671 -8.77 19.48 -17.57
C LEU A 671 -8.97 19.99 -16.15
N TYR A 672 -8.47 21.19 -15.85
CA TYR A 672 -8.66 21.87 -14.56
C TYR A 672 -10.09 22.38 -14.36
N VAL A 673 -10.97 21.47 -13.94
CA VAL A 673 -12.39 21.74 -13.73
C VAL A 673 -12.85 21.24 -12.37
N SER A 674 -13.81 21.95 -11.79
CA SER A 674 -14.60 21.48 -10.65
C SER A 674 -16.03 21.96 -10.75
N ARG A 675 -16.91 21.40 -9.92
CA ARG A 675 -18.29 21.88 -9.75
C ARG A 675 -18.37 23.38 -9.47
N LYS A 676 -17.43 23.96 -8.70
CA LYS A 676 -17.37 25.41 -8.41
C LYS A 676 -17.03 26.21 -9.68
N SER A 677 -16.01 25.76 -10.41
CA SER A 677 -15.53 26.45 -11.61
C SER A 677 -16.55 26.50 -12.75
N LEU A 678 -17.48 25.53 -12.78
CA LEU A 678 -18.50 25.45 -13.84
C LEU A 678 -19.73 26.31 -13.56
N ILE A 679 -19.86 26.93 -12.38
CA ILE A 679 -21.05 27.72 -12.01
C ILE A 679 -21.41 28.77 -13.06
N PRO A 680 -20.48 29.61 -13.57
CA PRO A 680 -20.80 30.57 -14.62
C PRO A 680 -21.37 29.91 -15.89
N ILE A 681 -20.87 28.73 -16.25
CA ILE A 681 -21.28 27.97 -17.44
C ILE A 681 -22.67 27.34 -17.25
N THR A 682 -23.08 27.07 -16.01
CA THR A 682 -24.43 26.56 -15.73
C THR A 682 -25.54 27.58 -15.95
N ILE A 683 -25.19 28.87 -16.00
CA ILE A 683 -26.13 29.98 -16.20
C ILE A 683 -26.13 30.29 -17.71
N MET A 684 -27.18 29.92 -18.43
CA MET A 684 -27.33 30.28 -19.86
C MET A 684 -28.29 31.46 -20.05
N ASN A 685 -29.21 31.66 -19.10
CA ASN A 685 -30.12 32.80 -19.05
C ASN A 685 -30.46 33.16 -17.60
N LYS A 686 -31.16 34.27 -17.40
CA LYS A 686 -31.52 34.79 -16.07
C LYS A 686 -32.28 33.80 -15.17
N LEU A 687 -33.04 32.85 -15.72
CA LEU A 687 -33.76 31.87 -14.91
C LEU A 687 -32.84 30.79 -14.33
N ASP A 688 -31.68 30.56 -14.94
CA ASP A 688 -30.74 29.52 -14.50
C ASP A 688 -30.05 29.87 -13.18
N PHE A 689 -30.08 31.14 -12.74
CA PHE A 689 -29.67 31.49 -11.38
C PHE A 689 -30.48 30.75 -10.31
N TYR A 690 -31.73 30.41 -10.58
CA TYR A 690 -32.56 29.63 -9.66
C TYR A 690 -32.19 28.14 -9.63
N LYS A 691 -31.33 27.66 -10.54
CA LYS A 691 -30.79 26.28 -10.57
C LYS A 691 -29.52 26.11 -9.73
N LEU A 692 -28.92 27.19 -9.22
CA LEU A 692 -27.75 27.10 -8.35
C LEU A 692 -27.93 26.16 -7.13
N PRO A 693 -29.12 25.99 -6.51
CA PRO A 693 -29.32 25.00 -5.45
C PRO A 693 -29.06 23.56 -5.88
N GLU A 694 -29.13 23.27 -7.18
CA GLU A 694 -28.78 21.96 -7.73
C GLU A 694 -27.25 21.77 -7.75
N CYS A 695 -26.48 22.84 -7.88
CA CYS A 695 -25.02 22.83 -8.01
C CYS A 695 -24.28 23.00 -6.67
N ILE A 696 -24.79 23.89 -5.79
CA ILE A 696 -24.21 24.24 -4.49
C ILE A 696 -25.26 24.20 -3.38
N ASN A 697 -24.86 23.91 -2.14
CA ASN A 697 -25.78 23.99 -1.00
C ASN A 697 -25.99 25.44 -0.58
N VAL A 698 -26.88 26.14 -1.29
CA VAL A 698 -27.15 27.58 -1.10
C VAL A 698 -27.54 27.95 0.32
N THR A 699 -28.15 27.03 1.08
CA THR A 699 -28.59 27.29 2.47
C THR A 699 -27.43 27.46 3.46
N ASN A 700 -26.25 26.91 3.13
CA ASN A 700 -25.05 27.02 3.94
C ASN A 700 -24.17 28.24 3.59
N HIS A 701 -24.51 28.99 2.54
CA HIS A 701 -23.70 30.09 2.03
C HIS A 701 -24.32 31.45 2.38
N SER A 702 -23.46 32.45 2.55
CA SER A 702 -23.87 33.85 2.59
C SER A 702 -24.12 34.40 1.18
N PRO A 703 -24.93 35.47 1.02
CA PRO A 703 -25.02 36.21 -0.24
C PRO A 703 -23.65 36.56 -0.83
N LYS A 704 -22.70 36.99 0.01
CA LYS A 704 -21.34 37.34 -0.41
C LYS A 704 -20.58 36.15 -0.99
N ASP A 705 -20.78 34.94 -0.47
CA ASP A 705 -20.16 33.75 -1.02
C ASP A 705 -20.75 33.36 -2.36
N ILE A 706 -22.07 33.49 -2.53
CA ILE A 706 -22.72 33.20 -3.83
C ILE A 706 -22.31 34.22 -4.89
N LEU A 707 -22.20 35.51 -4.54
CA LEU A 707 -21.73 36.55 -5.46
C LEU A 707 -20.32 36.26 -6.00
N LYS A 708 -19.44 35.63 -5.21
CA LYS A 708 -18.12 35.21 -5.71
C LYS A 708 -18.23 34.14 -6.81
N TYR A 709 -19.18 33.21 -6.69
CA TYR A 709 -19.36 32.14 -7.68
C TYR A 709 -20.00 32.61 -8.99
N VAL A 710 -20.80 33.68 -8.94
CA VAL A 710 -21.46 34.26 -10.13
C VAL A 710 -20.83 35.58 -10.57
N LYS A 711 -19.63 35.92 -10.07
CA LYS A 711 -18.92 37.18 -10.36
C LYS A 711 -18.76 37.46 -11.87
N ASP A 712 -18.68 36.40 -12.66
CA ASP A 712 -18.47 36.45 -14.11
C ASP A 712 -19.77 36.73 -14.88
N CYS A 713 -20.92 36.64 -14.19
CA CYS A 713 -22.25 36.92 -14.73
C CYS A 713 -22.82 38.29 -14.26
N ILE A 714 -22.13 38.99 -13.35
CA ILE A 714 -22.64 40.19 -12.68
C ILE A 714 -21.65 41.35 -12.73
N THR A 715 -22.15 42.58 -12.59
CA THR A 715 -21.33 43.79 -12.47
C THR A 715 -21.65 44.51 -11.16
N VAL A 716 -20.64 44.57 -10.27
CA VAL A 716 -20.72 45.15 -8.92
C VAL A 716 -19.94 46.46 -8.77
N ASP A 717 -19.05 46.78 -9.73
CA ASP A 717 -18.22 47.98 -9.67
C ASP A 717 -19.07 49.26 -9.73
N GLY A 718 -18.81 50.19 -8.81
CA GLY A 718 -19.58 51.43 -8.66
C GLY A 718 -20.93 51.28 -7.94
N LYS A 719 -21.31 50.06 -7.51
CA LYS A 719 -22.54 49.80 -6.73
C LYS A 719 -22.20 49.45 -5.28
N ASN A 720 -22.94 50.03 -4.33
CA ASN A 720 -22.83 49.62 -2.93
C ASN A 720 -23.68 48.36 -2.69
N VAL A 721 -23.07 47.19 -2.92
CA VAL A 721 -23.73 45.88 -2.80
C VAL A 721 -24.38 45.68 -1.43
N GLU A 722 -23.71 46.08 -0.35
CA GLU A 722 -24.22 45.94 1.02
C GLU A 722 -25.46 46.82 1.24
N ALA A 723 -25.48 48.04 0.71
CA ALA A 723 -26.64 48.93 0.81
C ALA A 723 -27.87 48.36 0.08
N ILE A 724 -27.69 47.88 -1.16
CA ILE A 724 -28.78 47.32 -1.99
C ILE A 724 -29.36 46.05 -1.36
N LEU A 725 -28.52 45.18 -0.82
CA LEU A 725 -28.97 43.97 -0.10
C LEU A 725 -29.75 44.36 1.17
N LYS A 726 -29.27 45.37 1.92
CA LYS A 726 -29.92 45.85 3.13
C LYS A 726 -31.28 46.49 2.87
N GLU A 727 -31.44 47.23 1.76
CA GLU A 727 -32.74 47.78 1.32
C GLU A 727 -33.80 46.69 1.11
N HIS A 728 -33.37 45.49 0.75
CA HIS A 728 -34.23 44.32 0.56
C HIS A 728 -34.32 43.41 1.80
N ASN A 729 -33.83 43.87 2.96
CA ASN A 729 -33.73 43.11 4.22
C ASN A 729 -32.90 41.81 4.09
N ILE A 730 -31.80 41.86 3.33
CA ILE A 730 -30.88 40.74 3.15
C ILE A 730 -29.53 41.13 3.77
N ASN A 731 -29.03 40.34 4.72
CA ASN A 731 -27.70 40.52 5.29
C ASN A 731 -26.66 39.79 4.42
N ALA A 732 -25.61 40.51 4.00
CA ALA A 732 -24.61 40.01 3.06
C ALA A 732 -23.71 38.90 3.63
N ASP A 733 -23.47 38.89 4.94
CA ASP A 733 -22.54 37.96 5.60
C ASP A 733 -23.26 36.80 6.32
N GLU A 734 -24.58 36.88 6.51
CA GLU A 734 -25.37 35.81 7.12
C GLU A 734 -25.78 34.73 6.11
N LYS A 735 -25.92 33.49 6.60
CA LYS A 735 -26.36 32.37 5.77
C LYS A 735 -27.81 32.55 5.35
N LEU A 736 -28.15 32.08 4.15
CA LEU A 736 -29.51 32.19 3.64
C LEU A 736 -30.51 31.26 4.34
N GLU A 737 -30.05 30.14 4.90
CA GLU A 737 -30.80 29.12 5.69
C GLU A 737 -31.95 28.39 4.97
N THR A 738 -32.63 29.03 4.01
CA THR A 738 -33.79 28.47 3.29
C THR A 738 -33.73 28.78 1.79
N ILE A 739 -34.36 27.92 0.98
CA ILE A 739 -34.50 28.14 -0.47
C ILE A 739 -35.32 29.40 -0.76
N ASN A 740 -36.29 29.75 0.10
CA ASN A 740 -37.09 30.96 -0.09
C ASN A 740 -36.25 32.24 0.06
N ASN A 741 -35.37 32.29 1.06
CA ASN A 741 -34.45 33.41 1.23
C ASN A 741 -33.45 33.48 0.08
N PHE A 742 -32.96 32.33 -0.39
CA PHE A 742 -32.15 32.26 -1.60
C PHE A 742 -32.88 32.82 -2.83
N ASN A 743 -34.14 32.44 -3.06
CA ASN A 743 -34.90 32.93 -4.20
C ASN A 743 -35.14 34.46 -4.15
N LYS A 744 -35.35 35.02 -2.95
CA LYS A 744 -35.42 36.49 -2.75
C LYS A 744 -34.10 37.16 -3.08
N PHE A 745 -32.99 36.60 -2.59
CA PHE A 745 -31.64 37.08 -2.90
C PHE A 745 -31.34 37.04 -4.40
N ILE A 746 -31.60 35.91 -5.07
CA ILE A 746 -31.38 35.79 -6.52
C ILE A 746 -32.24 36.77 -7.31
N LYS A 747 -33.46 37.04 -6.88
CA LYS A 747 -34.28 38.08 -7.52
C LYS A 747 -33.57 39.45 -7.46
N VAL A 748 -33.04 39.83 -6.30
CA VAL A 748 -32.25 41.07 -6.15
C VAL A 748 -31.01 41.03 -7.06
N VAL A 749 -30.33 39.89 -7.18
CA VAL A 749 -29.17 39.73 -8.07
C VAL A 749 -29.55 39.94 -9.54
N ILE A 750 -30.62 39.30 -10.00
CA ILE A 750 -31.09 39.44 -11.38
C ILE A 750 -31.51 40.89 -11.67
N ASP A 751 -32.25 41.51 -10.75
CA ASP A 751 -32.82 42.84 -10.96
C ASP A 751 -31.76 43.96 -10.88
N ASN A 752 -30.68 43.77 -10.10
CA ASN A 752 -29.74 44.85 -9.78
C ASN A 752 -28.29 44.60 -10.24
N PHE A 753 -27.86 43.36 -10.42
CA PHE A 753 -26.44 43.01 -10.63
C PHE A 753 -26.17 42.20 -11.89
N TYR A 754 -27.15 41.46 -12.44
CA TYR A 754 -26.96 40.66 -13.65
C TYR A 754 -26.60 41.54 -14.85
N ASP A 755 -25.50 41.20 -15.51
CA ASP A 755 -24.97 41.90 -16.68
C ASP A 755 -24.89 40.90 -17.84
N GLU A 756 -25.92 40.93 -18.69
CA GLU A 756 -26.08 39.97 -19.79
C GLU A 756 -24.97 40.10 -20.84
N GLU A 757 -24.50 41.33 -21.12
CA GLU A 757 -23.43 41.56 -22.10
C GLU A 757 -22.10 41.01 -21.61
N LYS A 758 -21.72 41.34 -20.37
CA LYS A 758 -20.52 40.78 -19.72
C LYS A 758 -20.58 39.26 -19.65
N HIS A 759 -21.73 38.72 -19.26
CA HIS A 759 -21.92 37.29 -19.12
C HIS A 759 -21.74 36.55 -20.45
N LEU A 760 -22.41 37.00 -21.52
CA LEU A 760 -22.29 36.41 -22.86
C LEU A 760 -20.87 36.55 -23.43
N LYS A 761 -20.19 37.68 -23.17
CA LYS A 761 -18.77 37.85 -23.53
C LYS A 761 -17.89 36.80 -22.85
N ASN A 762 -18.06 36.61 -21.54
CA ASN A 762 -17.30 35.63 -20.77
C ASN A 762 -17.57 34.18 -21.20
N LEU A 763 -18.84 33.82 -21.48
CA LEU A 763 -19.18 32.51 -22.02
C LEU A 763 -18.53 32.25 -23.39
N SER A 764 -18.45 33.26 -24.25
CA SER A 764 -17.76 33.15 -25.55
C SER A 764 -16.26 32.87 -25.39
N ILE A 765 -15.60 33.55 -24.44
CA ILE A 765 -14.17 33.33 -24.15
C ILE A 765 -13.95 31.92 -23.57
N LEU A 766 -14.77 31.50 -22.60
CA LEU A 766 -14.70 30.16 -22.03
C LEU A 766 -14.97 29.09 -23.09
N ARG A 767 -15.95 29.30 -23.98
CA ARG A 767 -16.22 28.39 -25.10
C ARG A 767 -14.97 28.15 -25.94
N ASN A 768 -14.24 29.21 -26.32
CA ASN A 768 -13.02 29.05 -27.11
C ASN A 768 -11.96 28.25 -26.34
N TYR A 769 -11.75 28.57 -25.06
CA TYR A 769 -10.84 27.83 -24.18
C TYR A 769 -11.17 26.33 -24.11
N PHE A 770 -12.43 25.96 -23.84
CA PHE A 770 -12.82 24.55 -23.77
C PHE A 770 -12.80 23.87 -25.14
N LYS A 771 -13.13 24.58 -26.24
CA LYS A 771 -13.02 24.02 -27.60
C LYS A 771 -11.58 23.69 -28.00
N GLU A 772 -10.60 24.44 -27.53
CA GLU A 772 -9.18 24.09 -27.74
C GLU A 772 -8.80 22.79 -27.01
N MET A 773 -9.41 22.53 -25.85
CA MET A 773 -9.20 21.29 -25.09
C MET A 773 -10.01 20.12 -25.65
N TYR A 774 -11.21 20.35 -26.16
CA TYR A 774 -12.07 19.35 -26.81
C TYR A 774 -11.95 19.47 -28.33
N LYS A 775 -10.88 18.89 -28.89
CA LYS A 775 -10.64 18.83 -30.34
C LYS A 775 -11.77 18.07 -31.05
N ASN A 776 -11.90 18.26 -32.37
CA ASN A 776 -13.03 17.81 -33.24
C ASN A 776 -13.82 16.57 -32.76
N HIS A 777 -13.14 15.48 -32.39
CA HIS A 777 -13.78 14.32 -31.77
C HIS A 777 -13.04 13.90 -30.49
N SER A 778 -13.52 14.39 -29.35
CA SER A 778 -12.93 14.11 -28.03
C SER A 778 -13.78 13.13 -27.22
N ALA A 779 -13.13 12.47 -26.27
CA ALA A 779 -13.83 11.78 -25.18
C ALA A 779 -13.41 12.35 -23.83
N ASN A 780 -14.28 12.24 -22.83
CA ASN A 780 -14.03 12.64 -21.45
C ASN A 780 -13.95 11.42 -20.53
N PHE A 781 -13.10 11.48 -19.52
CA PHE A 781 -13.05 10.54 -18.41
C PHE A 781 -13.30 11.26 -17.09
N ASP A 782 -14.21 10.69 -16.30
CA ASP A 782 -14.50 11.11 -14.92
C ASP A 782 -14.83 9.88 -14.07
N ILE A 783 -14.75 9.99 -12.74
CA ILE A 783 -15.21 8.95 -11.81
C ILE A 783 -16.71 8.65 -12.03
N GLY A 784 -17.46 9.70 -12.36
CA GLY A 784 -18.85 9.64 -12.79
C GLY A 784 -19.86 9.53 -11.66
N TYR A 785 -20.95 10.30 -11.76
CA TYR A 785 -22.13 10.13 -10.91
C TYR A 785 -23.42 10.61 -11.58
N SER A 786 -23.39 11.82 -12.15
CA SER A 786 -24.58 12.50 -12.69
C SER A 786 -24.44 13.01 -14.12
N GLY A 787 -23.25 13.11 -14.72
CA GLY A 787 -23.11 13.61 -16.11
C GLY A 787 -23.36 15.11 -16.29
N ARG A 788 -23.46 15.89 -15.20
CA ARG A 788 -23.77 17.33 -15.26
C ARG A 788 -22.64 18.16 -15.85
N PRO A 789 -21.37 18.04 -15.40
CA PRO A 789 -20.27 18.74 -16.03
C PRO A 789 -20.21 18.54 -17.54
N GLU A 790 -20.40 17.29 -17.98
CA GLU A 790 -20.34 16.87 -19.37
C GLU A 790 -21.48 17.48 -20.20
N LEU A 791 -22.69 17.53 -19.64
CA LEU A 791 -23.82 18.24 -20.25
C LEU A 791 -23.50 19.73 -20.44
N PHE A 792 -23.00 20.41 -19.41
CA PHE A 792 -22.70 21.84 -19.49
C PHE A 792 -21.58 22.13 -20.47
N LEU A 793 -20.52 21.32 -20.48
CA LEU A 793 -19.40 21.46 -21.41
C LEU A 793 -19.81 21.14 -22.85
N SER A 794 -20.63 20.10 -23.08
CA SER A 794 -21.18 19.79 -24.39
C SER A 794 -22.04 20.93 -24.93
N ASN A 795 -22.89 21.53 -24.08
CA ASN A 795 -23.72 22.67 -24.45
C ASN A 795 -22.88 23.93 -24.73
N LEU A 796 -21.86 24.21 -23.92
CA LEU A 796 -20.97 25.36 -24.10
C LEU A 796 -20.18 25.27 -25.42
N CYS A 797 -19.65 24.07 -25.71
CA CYS A 797 -18.89 23.78 -26.92
C CYS A 797 -19.78 23.56 -28.14
N GLU A 798 -21.08 23.39 -27.96
CA GLU A 798 -22.05 23.09 -29.03
C GLU A 798 -21.75 21.76 -29.77
N GLU A 799 -21.07 20.83 -29.10
CA GLU A 799 -20.66 19.53 -29.62
C GLU A 799 -20.81 18.44 -28.55
N PRO A 800 -21.23 17.21 -28.91
CA PRO A 800 -21.37 16.12 -27.95
C PRO A 800 -20.00 15.58 -27.51
N ILE A 801 -19.77 15.51 -26.20
CA ILE A 801 -18.52 14.99 -25.62
C ILE A 801 -18.77 13.59 -25.06
N ASP A 802 -18.43 12.56 -25.84
CA ASP A 802 -18.55 11.16 -25.41
C ASP A 802 -17.81 10.94 -24.09
N THR A 803 -18.37 10.17 -23.18
CA THR A 803 -17.94 10.14 -21.77
C THR A 803 -17.77 8.71 -21.24
N PHE A 804 -16.68 8.50 -20.54
CA PHE A 804 -16.31 7.27 -19.85
C PHE A 804 -16.33 7.49 -18.34
N PHE A 805 -17.21 6.77 -17.65
CA PHE A 805 -17.34 6.81 -16.19
C PHE A 805 -16.86 5.52 -15.54
N LEU A 806 -16.39 5.60 -14.30
CA LEU A 806 -16.19 4.39 -13.51
C LEU A 806 -17.53 3.79 -13.10
N ASN A 807 -18.42 4.60 -12.53
CA ASN A 807 -19.75 4.19 -12.08
C ASN A 807 -20.81 5.28 -12.34
N ILE A 808 -22.10 4.93 -12.25
CA ILE A 808 -23.22 5.87 -12.19
C ILE A 808 -24.11 5.57 -10.99
N ASN A 809 -24.82 6.58 -10.48
CA ASN A 809 -25.63 6.45 -9.26
C ASN A 809 -27.13 6.29 -9.54
N MET A 810 -27.62 6.99 -10.56
CA MET A 810 -29.03 7.14 -10.89
C MET A 810 -29.16 7.27 -12.40
N ASP A 811 -30.39 7.17 -12.90
CA ASP A 811 -30.74 7.44 -14.29
C ASP A 811 -30.48 8.91 -14.71
N GLU A 812 -30.19 9.81 -13.76
CA GLU A 812 -29.78 11.20 -14.01
C GLU A 812 -28.60 11.31 -15.00
N ALA A 813 -27.58 10.46 -14.88
CA ALA A 813 -26.45 10.46 -15.81
C ALA A 813 -26.87 10.09 -17.24
N LEU A 814 -27.83 9.18 -17.38
CA LEU A 814 -28.39 8.79 -18.67
C LEU A 814 -29.24 9.91 -19.26
N ARG A 815 -30.07 10.57 -18.44
CA ARG A 815 -30.86 11.73 -18.88
C ARG A 815 -29.98 12.88 -19.35
N HIS A 816 -28.89 13.17 -18.65
CA HIS A 816 -27.95 14.21 -19.06
C HIS A 816 -27.19 13.84 -20.33
N ALA A 817 -26.83 12.56 -20.51
CA ALA A 817 -26.28 12.06 -21.76
C ALA A 817 -27.26 12.24 -22.94
N ASP A 818 -28.54 11.93 -22.73
CA ASP A 818 -29.59 12.15 -23.74
C ASP A 818 -29.77 13.65 -24.06
N MET A 819 -29.77 14.51 -23.04
CA MET A 819 -29.90 15.96 -23.19
C MET A 819 -28.70 16.59 -23.92
N GLY A 820 -27.49 16.17 -23.57
CA GLY A 820 -26.23 16.63 -24.18
C GLY A 820 -25.86 15.89 -25.47
N LYS A 821 -26.65 14.87 -25.86
CA LYS A 821 -26.46 14.02 -27.03
C LYS A 821 -25.09 13.31 -27.10
N PHE A 822 -24.48 13.03 -25.95
CA PHE A 822 -23.22 12.32 -25.87
C PHE A 822 -23.40 10.86 -25.48
N LYS A 823 -22.48 9.98 -25.88
CA LYS A 823 -22.51 8.57 -25.44
C LYS A 823 -21.89 8.44 -24.07
N LEU A 824 -22.54 7.69 -23.19
CA LEU A 824 -22.02 7.36 -21.87
C LEU A 824 -21.69 5.87 -21.78
N LYS A 825 -20.45 5.54 -21.39
CA LYS A 825 -20.02 4.17 -21.07
C LYS A 825 -19.50 4.10 -19.65
N THR A 826 -19.78 2.99 -18.97
CA THR A 826 -19.32 2.75 -17.59
C THR A 826 -18.37 1.56 -17.52
N PHE A 827 -17.32 1.65 -16.71
CA PHE A 827 -16.39 0.54 -16.48
C PHE A 827 -17.10 -0.62 -15.77
N PHE A 828 -17.83 -0.29 -14.70
CA PHE A 828 -18.57 -1.25 -13.91
C PHE A 828 -19.92 -0.66 -13.48
N GLY A 829 -21.01 -1.38 -13.76
CA GLY A 829 -22.36 -0.90 -13.42
C GLY A 829 -22.68 -0.92 -11.92
N GLY A 830 -21.85 -1.57 -11.10
CA GLY A 830 -22.06 -1.71 -9.66
C GLY A 830 -21.30 -0.66 -8.86
N LYS A 831 -22.01 0.37 -8.42
CA LYS A 831 -21.46 1.38 -7.52
C LYS A 831 -21.02 0.76 -6.17
N PRO A 832 -19.80 1.03 -5.65
CA PRO A 832 -19.45 0.69 -4.27
C PRO A 832 -20.46 1.23 -3.23
N SER A 833 -20.61 0.52 -2.12
CA SER A 833 -21.48 0.96 -1.02
C SER A 833 -20.91 2.20 -0.33
N ALA A 834 -19.60 2.38 -0.26
CA ALA A 834 -18.99 3.61 0.22
C ALA A 834 -18.22 4.32 -0.91
N THR A 835 -18.90 4.85 -1.93
CA THR A 835 -18.27 5.78 -2.90
C THR A 835 -18.13 7.21 -2.37
N GLY A 836 -18.21 7.40 -1.05
CA GLY A 836 -17.97 8.72 -0.47
C GLY A 836 -16.51 9.13 -0.64
N PHE A 837 -16.08 10.04 0.24
CA PHE A 837 -14.78 10.70 0.17
C PHE A 837 -13.57 9.76 0.11
N ALA A 838 -13.65 8.59 0.75
CA ALA A 838 -12.53 7.64 0.77
C ALA A 838 -12.19 7.07 -0.60
N TYR A 839 -13.20 6.77 -1.43
CA TYR A 839 -12.97 6.21 -2.76
C TYR A 839 -12.42 7.29 -3.72
N GLU A 840 -13.02 8.49 -3.70
CA GLU A 840 -12.56 9.64 -4.48
C GLU A 840 -11.14 10.07 -4.08
N ALA A 841 -10.84 10.16 -2.78
CA ALA A 841 -9.53 10.59 -2.28
C ALA A 841 -8.37 9.71 -2.76
N MET A 842 -8.61 8.41 -2.98
CA MET A 842 -7.57 7.51 -3.52
C MET A 842 -7.22 7.81 -4.99
N LEU A 843 -8.17 8.33 -5.77
CA LEU A 843 -8.01 8.64 -7.20
C LEU A 843 -7.64 10.11 -7.45
N SER A 844 -8.13 10.99 -6.58
CA SER A 844 -7.95 12.43 -6.61
C SER A 844 -6.48 12.84 -6.56
N ALA A 845 -6.07 13.74 -7.46
CA ALA A 845 -4.84 14.48 -7.30
C ALA A 845 -4.80 15.14 -5.92
N LEU A 846 -3.66 15.00 -5.25
CA LEU A 846 -3.35 15.77 -4.04
C LEU A 846 -3.06 17.22 -4.44
N ASP A 847 -4.04 17.97 -4.93
CA ASP A 847 -3.90 19.35 -5.41
C ASP A 847 -5.15 20.20 -5.11
N PRO A 848 -5.02 21.53 -4.99
CA PRO A 848 -6.17 22.40 -4.72
C PRO A 848 -7.21 22.32 -5.85
N SER A 849 -8.50 22.43 -5.51
CA SER A 849 -9.55 22.46 -6.53
C SER A 849 -9.49 23.76 -7.35
N CYS A 850 -9.72 23.65 -8.66
CA CYS A 850 -10.03 24.79 -9.51
C CYS A 850 -11.38 25.39 -9.06
N VAL A 851 -11.43 26.66 -8.69
CA VAL A 851 -12.65 27.33 -8.19
C VAL A 851 -13.30 28.26 -9.21
N GLY A 852 -12.63 28.53 -10.32
CA GLY A 852 -13.08 29.43 -11.37
C GLY A 852 -11.96 29.77 -12.34
N TYR A 853 -12.17 30.77 -13.18
CA TYR A 853 -11.20 31.18 -14.20
C TYR A 853 -10.96 32.69 -14.12
N ASN A 854 -9.72 33.10 -14.39
CA ASN A 854 -9.39 34.49 -14.66
C ASN A 854 -9.59 34.73 -16.16
N ILE A 855 -10.58 35.55 -16.52
CA ILE A 855 -10.98 35.78 -17.91
C ILE A 855 -10.44 37.14 -18.33
N SER A 856 -9.50 37.14 -19.27
CA SER A 856 -8.98 38.34 -19.95
C SER A 856 -9.29 38.26 -21.45
N ASP A 857 -9.14 39.36 -22.19
CA ASP A 857 -9.66 39.48 -23.57
C ASP A 857 -9.19 38.35 -24.53
N ASN A 858 -8.09 37.64 -24.26
CA ASN A 858 -7.63 36.46 -25.03
C ASN A 858 -6.97 35.34 -24.19
N ASN A 859 -7.08 35.35 -22.86
CA ASN A 859 -6.43 34.32 -22.02
C ASN A 859 -7.33 33.90 -20.86
N VAL A 860 -7.38 32.60 -20.60
CA VAL A 860 -8.17 31.96 -19.53
C VAL A 860 -7.21 31.16 -18.65
N GLU A 861 -7.09 31.57 -17.39
CA GLU A 861 -6.22 30.90 -16.42
C GLU A 861 -7.05 30.30 -15.28
N PRO A 862 -6.91 29.00 -14.95
CA PRO A 862 -7.57 28.39 -13.80
C PRO A 862 -7.16 29.06 -12.48
N ILE A 863 -8.14 29.33 -11.62
CA ILE A 863 -7.94 29.86 -10.26
C ILE A 863 -8.10 28.70 -9.27
N PHE A 864 -7.14 28.54 -8.36
CA PHE A 864 -7.14 27.47 -7.37
C PHE A 864 -7.48 27.98 -5.96
N GLU A 865 -8.10 27.13 -5.15
CA GLU A 865 -8.28 27.42 -3.72
C GLU A 865 -6.97 27.34 -2.94
N LYS A 866 -6.90 28.03 -1.79
CA LYS A 866 -5.79 27.82 -0.85
C LYS A 866 -5.99 26.48 -0.17
N TYR A 867 -5.00 25.60 -0.27
CA TYR A 867 -5.04 24.25 0.29
C TYR A 867 -3.81 24.03 1.16
N ASP A 868 -4.02 23.70 2.44
CA ASP A 868 -2.94 23.46 3.42
C ASP A 868 -2.86 21.95 3.69
N LYS A 869 -2.08 21.25 2.85
CA LYS A 869 -1.90 19.80 2.90
C LYS A 869 -1.24 19.40 4.22
N THR A 870 -1.82 18.42 4.91
CA THR A 870 -1.12 17.75 6.01
C THR A 870 -0.13 16.73 5.46
N TYR A 871 1.03 16.57 6.11
CA TYR A 871 1.99 15.54 5.71
C TYR A 871 1.37 14.14 5.74
N GLN A 872 0.50 13.85 6.70
CA GLN A 872 -0.14 12.54 6.82
C GLN A 872 -1.00 12.20 5.60
N GLU A 873 -1.69 13.19 5.02
CA GLU A 873 -2.48 13.01 3.80
C GLU A 873 -1.61 12.71 2.59
N GLU A 874 -0.56 13.52 2.37
CA GLU A 874 0.40 13.31 1.29
C GLU A 874 1.14 11.98 1.43
N PHE A 875 1.49 11.61 2.66
CA PHE A 875 2.14 10.35 2.98
C PHE A 875 1.28 9.14 2.60
N ILE A 876 0.02 9.10 3.05
CA ILE A 876 -0.85 7.94 2.84
C ILE A 876 -1.32 7.86 1.38
N ILE A 877 -1.93 8.93 0.86
CA ILE A 877 -2.49 8.93 -0.50
C ILE A 877 -1.37 8.88 -1.54
N GLY A 878 -0.27 9.61 -1.32
CA GLY A 878 0.87 9.61 -2.24
C GLY A 878 1.52 8.24 -2.36
N ILE A 879 1.72 7.51 -1.24
CA ILE A 879 2.23 6.12 -1.29
C ILE A 879 1.26 5.23 -2.08
N MET A 880 -0.05 5.32 -1.81
CA MET A 880 -1.05 4.49 -2.48
C MET A 880 -1.07 4.73 -4.00
N GLN A 881 -1.06 5.99 -4.43
CA GLN A 881 -1.08 6.37 -5.85
C GLN A 881 0.21 5.96 -6.56
N ASN A 882 1.36 6.23 -5.95
CA ASN A 882 2.66 5.83 -6.51
C ASN A 882 2.76 4.31 -6.66
N ALA A 883 2.30 3.55 -5.67
CA ALA A 883 2.29 2.09 -5.71
C ALA A 883 1.32 1.54 -6.77
N ALA A 884 0.17 2.20 -6.99
CA ALA A 884 -0.76 1.83 -8.07
C ALA A 884 -0.15 2.06 -9.46
N VAL A 885 0.55 3.19 -9.65
CA VAL A 885 1.31 3.49 -10.88
C VAL A 885 2.45 2.48 -11.06
N GLU A 886 3.15 2.14 -9.98
CA GLU A 886 4.21 1.12 -9.98
C GLU A 886 3.68 -0.25 -10.43
N PHE A 887 2.52 -0.69 -9.93
CA PHE A 887 1.90 -1.94 -10.37
C PHE A 887 1.64 -1.97 -11.88
N VAL A 888 1.06 -0.89 -12.43
CA VAL A 888 0.78 -0.78 -13.88
C VAL A 888 2.08 -0.76 -14.69
N LYS A 889 3.13 -0.12 -14.17
CA LYS A 889 4.46 -0.15 -14.79
C LYS A 889 5.06 -1.56 -14.75
N ASP A 890 5.06 -2.22 -13.60
CA ASP A 890 5.61 -3.55 -13.41
C ASP A 890 4.94 -4.56 -14.37
N ILE A 891 3.60 -4.56 -14.45
CA ILE A 891 2.89 -5.52 -15.31
C ILE A 891 3.13 -5.23 -16.79
N THR A 892 3.24 -3.97 -17.18
CA THR A 892 3.54 -3.62 -18.57
C THR A 892 4.98 -3.90 -18.96
N ASP A 893 5.94 -3.72 -18.07
CA ASP A 893 7.36 -4.00 -18.32
C ASP A 893 7.61 -5.53 -18.39
N ILE A 894 6.91 -6.33 -17.57
CA ILE A 894 6.98 -7.80 -17.61
C ILE A 894 6.35 -8.35 -18.90
N PHE A 895 5.10 -7.96 -19.19
CA PHE A 895 4.31 -8.60 -20.26
C PHE A 895 4.40 -7.89 -21.60
N GLY A 896 4.79 -6.62 -21.69
CA GLY A 896 4.92 -5.94 -22.97
C GLY A 896 3.65 -6.01 -23.82
N GLN A 897 3.73 -6.56 -25.03
CA GLN A 897 2.56 -6.73 -25.91
C GLN A 897 1.61 -7.85 -25.44
N GLU A 898 2.09 -8.79 -24.62
CA GLU A 898 1.29 -9.89 -24.08
C GLU A 898 0.24 -9.42 -23.05
N ILE A 899 0.25 -8.15 -22.61
CA ILE A 899 -0.82 -7.59 -21.76
C ILE A 899 -2.22 -7.71 -22.39
N LYS A 900 -2.29 -7.84 -23.73
CA LYS A 900 -3.56 -8.04 -24.46
C LYS A 900 -4.14 -9.45 -24.30
N GLU A 901 -3.30 -10.42 -23.94
CA GLU A 901 -3.69 -11.82 -23.67
C GLU A 901 -4.09 -12.03 -22.20
N LEU A 902 -3.91 -11.02 -21.33
CA LEU A 902 -4.29 -11.05 -19.92
C LEU A 902 -5.79 -10.77 -19.75
N TYR A 903 -6.62 -11.72 -20.17
CA TYR A 903 -8.07 -11.61 -20.08
C TYR A 903 -8.58 -11.58 -18.62
N TYR A 904 -9.55 -10.71 -18.36
CA TYR A 904 -10.26 -10.58 -17.08
C TYR A 904 -11.71 -10.11 -17.32
N GLU A 905 -12.54 -10.16 -16.28
CA GLU A 905 -13.87 -9.51 -16.25
C GLU A 905 -13.83 -8.30 -15.30
N ASN A 906 -14.47 -7.18 -15.69
CA ASN A 906 -14.48 -5.93 -14.92
C ASN A 906 -14.97 -6.12 -13.48
N TYR A 907 -15.89 -7.05 -13.23
CA TYR A 907 -16.32 -7.40 -11.88
C TYR A 907 -15.18 -8.01 -11.04
N TYR A 908 -14.50 -9.04 -11.57
CA TYR A 908 -13.49 -9.78 -10.82
C TYR A 908 -12.26 -8.94 -10.54
N ILE A 909 -11.81 -8.13 -11.50
CA ILE A 909 -10.66 -7.23 -11.29
C ILE A 909 -10.98 -6.12 -10.26
N SER A 910 -12.26 -5.75 -10.13
CA SER A 910 -12.72 -4.77 -9.15
C SER A 910 -12.96 -5.37 -7.75
N LEU A 911 -12.86 -6.70 -7.58
CA LEU A 911 -13.12 -7.34 -6.29
C LEU A 911 -12.25 -6.79 -5.15
N PRO A 912 -10.93 -6.59 -5.28
CA PRO A 912 -10.11 -6.04 -4.20
C PRO A 912 -10.59 -4.66 -3.75
N ILE A 913 -10.86 -3.73 -4.69
CA ILE A 913 -11.29 -2.37 -4.33
C ILE A 913 -12.69 -2.38 -3.72
N MET A 914 -13.60 -3.21 -4.25
CA MET A 914 -14.94 -3.38 -3.66
C MET A 914 -14.86 -3.98 -2.25
N ALA A 915 -14.01 -4.99 -2.05
CA ALA A 915 -13.74 -5.62 -0.78
C ALA A 915 -13.21 -4.62 0.26
N TYR A 916 -12.21 -3.83 -0.14
CA TYR A 916 -11.62 -2.81 0.71
C TYR A 916 -12.63 -1.72 1.08
N ILE A 917 -13.32 -1.16 0.10
CA ILE A 917 -14.26 -0.06 0.30
C ILE A 917 -15.51 -0.48 1.09
N ASN A 918 -16.02 -1.69 0.88
CA ASN A 918 -17.29 -2.10 1.48
C ASN A 918 -17.15 -2.92 2.77
N SER A 919 -16.01 -3.60 2.96
CA SER A 919 -15.93 -4.71 3.92
C SER A 919 -14.62 -4.80 4.70
N SER A 920 -13.74 -3.79 4.58
CA SER A 920 -12.48 -3.72 5.32
C SER A 920 -12.67 -3.62 6.83
N LYS A 921 -11.72 -4.22 7.55
CA LYS A 921 -11.63 -4.14 9.01
C LYS A 921 -11.31 -2.71 9.45
N GLN A 922 -11.61 -2.40 10.71
CA GLN A 922 -11.40 -1.04 11.23
C GLN A 922 -9.93 -0.59 11.18
N ILE A 923 -8.98 -1.51 11.38
CA ILE A 923 -7.54 -1.24 11.32
C ILE A 923 -7.08 -0.89 9.89
N ASP A 924 -7.66 -1.51 8.87
CA ASP A 924 -7.34 -1.19 7.47
C ASP A 924 -7.84 0.19 7.08
N LYS A 925 -8.95 0.63 7.67
CA LYS A 925 -9.49 1.99 7.52
C LYS A 925 -8.73 3.01 8.35
N SER A 926 -8.15 2.63 9.49
CA SER A 926 -7.56 3.58 10.43
C SER A 926 -6.35 4.32 9.86
N ILE A 927 -5.74 3.85 8.76
CA ILE A 927 -4.74 4.64 8.05
C ILE A 927 -5.31 5.95 7.46
N PHE A 928 -6.63 6.08 7.34
CA PHE A 928 -7.26 7.33 6.92
C PHE A 928 -7.67 8.22 8.09
N ASP A 929 -7.31 7.85 9.32
CA ASP A 929 -7.73 8.59 10.50
C ASP A 929 -7.12 10.00 10.60
N ALA A 930 -5.98 10.24 9.96
CA ALA A 930 -5.39 11.55 9.90
C ALA A 930 -5.97 12.45 8.79
N ILE A 931 -6.78 11.89 7.89
CA ILE A 931 -7.28 12.58 6.70
C ILE A 931 -8.69 13.13 6.98
N TYR A 932 -8.84 14.42 6.71
CA TYR A 932 -10.10 15.15 6.84
C TYR A 932 -10.62 15.54 5.47
N PHE A 933 -11.93 15.50 5.31
CA PHE A 933 -12.55 15.94 4.09
C PHE A 933 -12.98 17.41 4.17
N GLU A 934 -12.48 18.23 3.24
CA GLU A 934 -12.74 19.66 3.13
C GLU A 934 -13.75 19.96 2.00
N ASP A 935 -15.05 19.68 2.19
CA ASP A 935 -16.12 20.21 1.30
C ASP A 935 -16.96 21.24 2.03
N ASN A 936 -16.42 22.45 2.08
CA ASN A 936 -17.10 23.63 2.62
C ASN A 936 -18.38 24.00 1.84
N ILE A 937 -18.64 23.40 0.66
CA ILE A 937 -19.89 23.64 -0.06
C ILE A 937 -21.03 22.84 0.57
N ARG A 938 -20.83 21.54 0.85
CA ARG A 938 -21.92 20.66 1.31
C ARG A 938 -21.93 20.44 2.82
N LEU A 939 -20.78 20.50 3.49
CA LEU A 939 -20.62 20.18 4.91
C LEU A 939 -20.55 21.43 5.78
N LYS A 940 -20.99 21.30 7.04
CA LYS A 940 -20.92 22.39 8.04
C LYS A 940 -19.52 22.54 8.66
N GLU A 941 -18.79 21.44 8.82
CA GLU A 941 -17.45 21.37 9.42
C GLU A 941 -16.64 20.23 8.76
N PRO A 942 -15.29 20.27 8.78
CA PRO A 942 -14.44 19.18 8.29
C PRO A 942 -14.71 17.88 9.05
N VAL A 943 -14.97 16.78 8.33
CA VAL A 943 -15.27 15.47 8.92
C VAL A 943 -14.09 14.53 8.68
N LYS A 944 -13.71 13.77 9.72
CA LYS A 944 -12.72 12.69 9.61
C LYS A 944 -13.21 11.65 8.60
N MET A 945 -12.37 11.29 7.63
CA MET A 945 -12.80 10.47 6.50
C MET A 945 -13.36 9.10 6.92
N THR A 946 -12.74 8.46 7.91
CA THR A 946 -13.20 7.16 8.43
C THR A 946 -14.55 7.23 9.14
N THR A 947 -14.91 8.38 9.73
CA THR A 947 -16.21 8.58 10.37
C THR A 947 -17.33 8.55 9.33
N GLU A 948 -17.18 9.29 8.23
CA GLU A 948 -18.18 9.32 7.17
C GLU A 948 -18.23 7.97 6.43
N TRP A 949 -17.08 7.37 6.18
CA TRP A 949 -17.02 6.03 5.58
C TRP A 949 -17.78 4.99 6.44
N ASN A 950 -17.53 4.95 7.75
CA ASN A 950 -18.24 4.04 8.64
C ASN A 950 -19.76 4.32 8.71
N LYS A 951 -20.14 5.60 8.63
CA LYS A 951 -21.54 6.02 8.57
C LYS A 951 -22.22 5.50 7.30
N ASP A 952 -21.59 5.64 6.13
CA ASP A 952 -22.08 5.11 4.86
C ASP A 952 -22.29 3.60 4.88
N LEU A 953 -21.30 2.85 5.40
CA LEU A 953 -21.38 1.40 5.52
C LEU A 953 -22.49 0.96 6.48
N GLY A 954 -22.66 1.69 7.59
CA GLY A 954 -23.70 1.44 8.59
C GLY A 954 -25.10 1.62 8.01
N TYR A 955 -25.36 2.71 7.28
CA TYR A 955 -26.66 2.95 6.63
C TYR A 955 -27.00 1.92 5.55
N LYS A 956 -25.98 1.41 4.84
CA LYS A 956 -26.16 0.45 3.75
C LYS A 956 -26.08 -1.01 4.20
N ASN A 957 -26.08 -1.27 5.52
CA ASN A 957 -26.04 -2.59 6.14
C ASN A 957 -24.95 -3.50 5.54
N GLN A 958 -23.75 -2.95 5.31
CA GLN A 958 -22.64 -3.70 4.73
C GLN A 958 -22.06 -4.70 5.74
N ARG A 959 -21.61 -5.85 5.21
CA ARG A 959 -21.00 -6.95 5.97
C ARG A 959 -19.48 -6.87 5.89
N THR A 960 -18.83 -7.33 6.95
CA THR A 960 -17.37 -7.53 6.99
C THR A 960 -16.94 -8.64 6.03
N MET A 961 -15.65 -8.67 5.67
CA MET A 961 -15.09 -9.72 4.82
C MET A 961 -15.34 -11.11 5.40
N ASP A 962 -15.16 -11.28 6.72
CA ASP A 962 -15.39 -12.56 7.39
C ASP A 962 -16.86 -13.02 7.28
N GLU A 963 -17.82 -12.12 7.46
CA GLU A 963 -19.25 -12.43 7.30
C GLU A 963 -19.64 -12.77 5.85
N LEU A 964 -18.96 -12.15 4.88
CA LEU A 964 -19.17 -12.45 3.46
C LEU A 964 -18.57 -13.80 3.08
N ILE A 965 -17.37 -14.12 3.54
CA ILE A 965 -16.63 -15.33 3.13
C ILE A 965 -17.10 -16.57 3.89
N TYR A 966 -17.28 -16.48 5.20
CA TYR A 966 -17.57 -17.64 6.06
C TYR A 966 -19.03 -17.73 6.50
N GLY A 967 -19.87 -16.77 6.08
CA GLY A 967 -21.23 -16.61 6.57
C GLY A 967 -21.28 -16.02 8.00
N LEU A 968 -22.49 -15.83 8.54
CA LEU A 968 -22.69 -15.30 9.90
C LEU A 968 -22.18 -16.30 10.96
N THR A 969 -20.90 -16.24 11.35
CA THR A 969 -20.34 -17.10 12.41
C THR A 969 -20.53 -16.55 13.82
N THR A 970 -20.96 -15.29 13.99
CA THR A 970 -21.19 -14.68 15.32
C THR A 970 -22.36 -13.70 15.28
N VAL A 971 -23.57 -14.19 15.47
CA VAL A 971 -24.70 -13.30 15.81
C VAL A 971 -24.54 -12.90 17.28
N ASN A 972 -24.02 -11.70 17.52
CA ASN A 972 -24.19 -11.04 18.81
C ASN A 972 -25.64 -10.52 18.83
N TRP A 973 -26.53 -11.21 19.57
CA TRP A 973 -27.98 -11.00 19.61
C TRP A 973 -28.45 -9.64 20.20
N ASN A 974 -27.58 -8.63 20.26
CA ASN A 974 -27.83 -7.36 20.95
C ASN A 974 -27.97 -6.13 20.04
N SER A 975 -27.87 -6.27 18.71
CA SER A 975 -28.17 -5.16 17.80
C SER A 975 -29.26 -5.55 16.81
N ASN A 976 -30.39 -4.84 16.85
CA ASN A 976 -31.46 -4.87 15.84
C ASN A 976 -30.94 -4.43 14.45
N ARG A 977 -30.17 -5.29 13.77
CA ARG A 977 -29.85 -5.11 12.35
C ARG A 977 -30.50 -6.26 11.59
N TYR A 978 -31.71 -6.02 11.11
CA TYR A 978 -32.36 -6.90 10.15
C TYR A 978 -31.87 -6.55 8.75
N LEU A 979 -31.25 -7.54 8.09
CA LEU A 979 -31.40 -7.84 6.66
C LEU A 979 -31.02 -9.32 6.49
N ASP A 980 -31.97 -10.17 6.87
CA ASP A 980 -32.00 -11.59 6.53
C ASP A 980 -32.65 -11.70 5.14
N TYR A 981 -31.85 -12.00 4.12
CA TYR A 981 -32.29 -12.08 2.71
C TYR A 981 -33.16 -13.33 2.42
N ASN A 982 -33.60 -14.04 3.47
CA ASN A 982 -34.61 -15.10 3.37
C ASN A 982 -36.03 -14.63 3.71
N GLU A 983 -36.25 -13.35 4.04
CA GLU A 983 -37.61 -12.83 4.22
C GLU A 983 -38.17 -12.27 2.89
N PRO A 984 -39.24 -12.87 2.33
CA PRO A 984 -39.95 -12.30 1.19
C PRO A 984 -40.62 -11.00 1.60
N ASP A 985 -40.71 -10.06 0.66
CA ASP A 985 -41.44 -8.82 0.84
C ASP A 985 -42.94 -9.09 1.03
N LEU A 986 -43.39 -8.93 2.27
CA LEU A 986 -44.76 -9.15 2.71
C LEU A 986 -45.49 -7.84 2.99
N GLU A 987 -44.86 -6.67 2.79
CA GLU A 987 -45.44 -5.39 3.16
C GLU A 987 -46.69 -5.06 2.35
N HIS A 988 -46.76 -5.54 1.11
CA HIS A 988 -47.89 -5.37 0.20
C HIS A 988 -48.93 -6.49 0.26
N HIS A 989 -48.78 -7.48 1.15
CA HIS A 989 -49.66 -8.63 1.23
C HIS A 989 -50.72 -8.49 2.33
N SER A 990 -51.91 -9.06 2.11
CA SER A 990 -53.03 -8.97 3.05
C SER A 990 -52.68 -9.62 4.41
N LYS A 991 -53.26 -9.10 5.50
CA LYS A 991 -53.00 -9.60 6.88
C LYS A 991 -53.12 -11.13 7.01
N PRO A 992 -54.08 -11.83 6.36
CA PRO A 992 -54.16 -13.30 6.38
C PRO A 992 -52.96 -13.97 5.70
N ILE A 993 -52.47 -13.46 4.57
CA ILE A 993 -51.33 -14.03 3.85
C ILE A 993 -50.06 -13.90 4.68
N ARG A 994 -49.82 -12.72 5.27
CA ARG A 994 -48.66 -12.52 6.15
C ARG A 994 -48.74 -13.41 7.38
N PHE A 995 -49.94 -13.60 7.94
CA PHE A 995 -50.15 -14.50 9.08
C PHE A 995 -49.83 -15.96 8.73
N ILE A 996 -50.31 -16.45 7.59
CA ILE A 996 -50.01 -17.80 7.08
C ILE A 996 -48.50 -17.94 6.81
N TYR A 997 -47.88 -16.92 6.22
CA TYR A 997 -46.45 -16.91 5.95
C TYR A 997 -45.63 -17.04 7.24
N TYR A 998 -45.85 -16.15 8.22
CA TYR A 998 -45.15 -16.24 9.51
C TYR A 998 -45.45 -17.56 10.23
N LEU A 999 -46.69 -18.06 10.18
CA LEU A 999 -47.06 -19.33 10.81
C LEU A 999 -46.29 -20.53 10.22
N LEU A 1000 -46.08 -20.55 8.90
CA LEU A 1000 -45.51 -21.70 8.18
C LEU A 1000 -43.99 -21.59 7.96
N PHE A 1001 -43.46 -20.39 7.76
CA PHE A 1001 -42.10 -20.17 7.26
C PHE A 1001 -41.21 -19.34 8.20
N ASP A 1002 -41.73 -18.36 8.96
CA ASP A 1002 -40.97 -17.55 9.94
C ASP A 1002 -41.55 -17.62 11.36
N ARG A 1003 -41.08 -18.66 12.05
CA ARG A 1003 -41.55 -19.10 13.38
C ARG A 1003 -41.23 -18.11 14.50
N ILE A 1004 -40.14 -17.36 14.36
CA ILE A 1004 -39.65 -16.46 15.42
C ILE A 1004 -40.54 -15.22 15.43
N THR A 1005 -40.76 -14.62 14.27
CA THR A 1005 -41.64 -13.45 14.12
C THR A 1005 -43.08 -13.79 14.46
N PHE A 1006 -43.58 -14.97 14.05
CA PHE A 1006 -44.93 -15.42 14.45
C PHE A 1006 -45.09 -15.48 15.97
N LYS A 1007 -44.15 -16.12 16.67
CA LYS A 1007 -44.21 -16.24 18.15
C LYS A 1007 -44.13 -14.88 18.82
N ARG A 1008 -43.26 -13.98 18.35
CA ARG A 1008 -43.13 -12.62 18.88
C ARG A 1008 -44.43 -11.84 18.72
N ARG A 1009 -44.97 -11.78 17.50
CA ARG A 1009 -46.22 -11.06 17.20
C ARG A 1009 -47.42 -11.65 17.95
N MET A 1010 -47.54 -12.97 18.05
CA MET A 1010 -48.60 -13.60 18.86
C MET A 1010 -48.45 -13.29 20.35
N LYS A 1011 -47.23 -13.26 20.88
CA LYS A 1011 -46.97 -12.91 22.28
C LYS A 1011 -47.26 -11.43 22.57
N GLU A 1012 -47.02 -10.55 21.60
CA GLU A 1012 -47.36 -9.12 21.68
C GLU A 1012 -48.88 -8.88 21.57
N ILE A 1013 -49.56 -9.49 20.58
CA ILE A 1013 -51.01 -9.34 20.37
C ILE A 1013 -51.81 -9.88 21.56
N PHE A 1014 -51.40 -11.00 22.14
CA PHE A 1014 -52.10 -11.64 23.27
C PHE A 1014 -51.47 -11.35 24.63
N LYS A 1015 -50.58 -10.34 24.71
CA LYS A 1015 -49.82 -9.98 25.93
C LYS A 1015 -50.72 -9.74 27.15
N ASN A 1016 -51.95 -9.27 26.93
CA ASN A 1016 -52.91 -8.91 27.97
C ASN A 1016 -54.07 -9.93 28.14
N HIS A 1017 -54.09 -11.03 27.38
CA HIS A 1017 -55.18 -12.02 27.43
C HIS A 1017 -54.63 -13.46 27.54
N LYS A 1018 -54.31 -13.88 28.77
CA LYS A 1018 -53.71 -15.20 29.07
C LYS A 1018 -54.53 -16.40 28.59
N GLY A 1019 -55.87 -16.30 28.55
CA GLY A 1019 -56.76 -17.36 28.05
C GLY A 1019 -56.70 -17.54 26.52
N ILE A 1020 -56.60 -16.44 25.76
CA ILE A 1020 -56.55 -16.47 24.29
C ILE A 1020 -55.16 -16.94 23.81
N LEU A 1021 -54.11 -16.66 24.58
CA LEU A 1021 -52.76 -17.19 24.34
C LEU A 1021 -52.73 -18.75 24.39
N ALA A 1022 -53.54 -19.37 25.24
CA ALA A 1022 -53.65 -20.84 25.32
C ALA A 1022 -54.36 -21.42 24.07
N VAL A 1023 -55.37 -20.73 23.55
CA VAL A 1023 -56.06 -21.09 22.30
C VAL A 1023 -55.14 -20.90 21.09
N GLY A 1024 -54.37 -19.80 21.03
CA GLY A 1024 -53.37 -19.56 20.00
C GLY A 1024 -52.27 -20.62 19.95
N LYS A 1025 -51.85 -21.14 21.12
CA LYS A 1025 -50.91 -22.28 21.20
C LYS A 1025 -51.50 -23.58 20.62
N ARG A 1026 -52.81 -23.82 20.76
CA ARG A 1026 -53.50 -24.98 20.16
C ARG A 1026 -53.63 -24.83 18.63
N PHE A 1027 -54.02 -23.66 18.14
CA PHE A 1027 -54.04 -23.37 16.69
C PHE A 1027 -52.66 -23.54 16.04
N TYR A 1028 -51.60 -23.14 16.74
CA TYR A 1028 -50.22 -23.34 16.32
C TYR A 1028 -49.82 -24.83 16.21
N ALA A 1029 -50.35 -25.70 17.09
CA ALA A 1029 -50.13 -27.15 17.00
C ALA A 1029 -50.83 -27.76 15.77
N VAL A 1030 -52.03 -27.28 15.44
CA VAL A 1030 -52.79 -27.70 14.24
C VAL A 1030 -52.09 -27.25 12.95
N GLY A 1031 -51.60 -26.00 12.89
CA GLY A 1031 -50.83 -25.50 11.74
C GLY A 1031 -49.51 -26.25 11.47
N ARG A 1032 -48.88 -26.78 12.53
CA ARG A 1032 -47.69 -27.64 12.41
C ARG A 1032 -48.01 -28.97 11.71
N GLY A 1033 -49.20 -29.53 11.93
CA GLY A 1033 -49.66 -30.75 11.25
C GLY A 1033 -49.88 -30.53 9.75
N ALA A 1034 -50.41 -29.37 9.36
CA ALA A 1034 -50.65 -29.01 7.96
C ALA A 1034 -49.35 -28.88 7.14
N LYS A 1035 -48.29 -28.29 7.71
CA LYS A 1035 -46.97 -28.17 7.05
C LYS A 1035 -46.36 -29.53 6.70
N ASN A 1036 -46.41 -30.50 7.61
CA ASN A 1036 -45.88 -31.85 7.37
C ASN A 1036 -46.64 -32.60 6.27
N ASN A 1037 -47.95 -32.37 6.13
CA ASN A 1037 -48.75 -32.97 5.07
C ASN A 1037 -48.48 -32.33 3.70
N ILE A 1038 -48.29 -31.00 3.65
CA ILE A 1038 -47.91 -30.27 2.42
C ILE A 1038 -46.50 -30.68 1.98
N TYR A 1039 -45.55 -30.79 2.90
CA TYR A 1039 -44.17 -31.20 2.60
C TYR A 1039 -44.11 -32.64 2.08
N LYS A 1040 -44.90 -33.56 2.65
CA LYS A 1040 -45.04 -34.94 2.14
C LYS A 1040 -45.74 -35.01 0.78
N GLY A 1041 -46.68 -34.11 0.50
CA GLY A 1041 -47.36 -34.02 -0.81
C GLY A 1041 -46.43 -33.52 -1.93
N VAL A 1042 -45.64 -32.49 -1.65
CA VAL A 1042 -44.68 -31.92 -2.61
C VAL A 1042 -43.54 -32.90 -2.92
N HIS A 1043 -43.08 -33.68 -1.93
CA HIS A 1043 -42.06 -34.71 -2.15
C HIS A 1043 -42.53 -35.91 -2.98
N LYS A 1044 -43.85 -36.15 -3.06
CA LYS A 1044 -44.47 -37.21 -3.86
C LYS A 1044 -44.64 -36.82 -5.33
N ILE A 1045 -44.61 -35.52 -5.65
CA ILE A 1045 -44.82 -34.96 -6.99
C ILE A 1045 -43.49 -34.74 -7.74
N LYS A 1046 -42.39 -34.45 -7.02
CA LYS A 1046 -41.04 -34.43 -7.60
C LYS A 1046 -40.37 -35.78 -7.39
N GLY A 1047 -40.45 -36.66 -8.38
CA GLY A 1047 -39.90 -38.02 -8.35
C GLY A 1047 -38.48 -38.07 -7.80
N GLY A 1048 -38.34 -38.55 -6.57
CA GLY A 1048 -37.06 -38.88 -5.96
C GLY A 1048 -36.74 -40.33 -6.24
N HIS A 1049 -35.82 -40.57 -7.18
CA HIS A 1049 -35.12 -41.85 -7.27
C HIS A 1049 -34.40 -42.11 -5.93
N LYS A 1050 -34.73 -43.23 -5.30
CA LYS A 1050 -33.82 -43.88 -4.35
C LYS A 1050 -32.68 -44.50 -5.14
N SER A 1051 -31.44 -44.18 -4.80
CA SER A 1051 -30.30 -45.08 -5.04
C SER A 1051 -29.62 -45.34 -3.70
N GLU A 1052 -29.71 -46.60 -3.29
CA GLU A 1052 -28.91 -47.23 -2.25
C GLU A 1052 -27.51 -47.53 -2.81
N LYS A 1053 -26.48 -46.87 -2.27
CA LYS A 1053 -25.17 -47.41 -1.86
C LYS A 1053 -24.21 -46.28 -1.53
#